data_AF-A0A538PRX4-F1
#
_entry.id   AF-A0A538PRX4-F1
#
_cell.length_a   1.000
_cell.length_b   1.000
_cell.length_c   1.000
_cell.angle_alpha   90.00
_cell.angle_beta   90.00
_cell.angle_gamma   90.00
#
_symmetry.space_group_name_H-M   'P 1'
#
loop_
_entity.id
_entity.type
_entity.pdbx_description
1 polymer ?
#
loop_
_entity_poly.entity_id
_entity_poly.type
_entity_poly.pdbx_seq_one_letter_code
_entity_poly.pdbx_strand_id
1 'polypeptide(L)'
;MQVLTLRWPIASPMEWRPRLREAAAWPVELGGLCSRHFRLERSALCGRYVFSGRVPLHEFIRDPRVDPAYDWIARLADASPPEAVEIEELSGLDRFDRPLFVISAPRAGSTLLYDLLARAAALWTIGGESHGVIEGIAAMHPARRGFDSHRLTDLDADPDTVRALRAGLVSDLRDHRGRRLLELPDDERPEHVRLLEKTPENALRVPFLAAAFPDARFAFLHRDARQSVSSIIEAWHHDGFVNIPSLPGWRRGRWHLLLPEGWRAYDGASLLDIAVFQWSAANLRALEDLEMLPRDRWISVDYAELIAAPRATIERVCRFAEIDVDPGLAAALARPLPETGTTITPPSPIKWRSNPEFRESALAPHAHLMARLRELHREPAPPPPRPDWTSRVRYACFLDQAPVRRPSPEAPEATASPIVAPSLRVQIGATVPLGLVRRTRFRDRFRADFPLLWIEDPATCVLYPFWAQREHAHALQQLVAGQPPPPLDGRLREQLARVGVITTELANDARIRATAAMVERARAAFETGRYGELPGLLHLAHSAALARYYRALVDAGGWGLGDAQVRLRHGWHNEPVARYFHHQLTDLVSRVAGEPVRPSYCYVSAYREGAVLRPHVDRKQCVFTVSLWVEDAPAGDGWPLWFHTAAGIVSLTQGAGDAVLFAGCELPHWRDRPPPGGAATTLLFHYVPRDFVGVVD
;
A
#
# COMPACT_ATOMS: atom_id res chain seq x y z
N MET A 1 -23.71 1.14 -38.89
CA MET A 1 -22.43 0.64 -39.48
C MET A 1 -22.48 -0.88 -39.50
N GLN A 2 -21.51 -1.56 -40.09
CA GLN A 2 -21.45 -3.03 -40.06
C GLN A 2 -20.11 -3.46 -39.46
N VAL A 3 -20.12 -4.46 -38.58
CA VAL A 3 -18.89 -5.09 -38.11
C VAL A 3 -18.81 -6.51 -38.64
N LEU A 4 -17.67 -6.83 -39.22
CA LEU A 4 -17.27 -8.17 -39.60
C LEU A 4 -16.25 -8.69 -38.58
N THR A 5 -16.52 -9.87 -38.04
CA THR A 5 -15.63 -10.55 -37.11
C THR A 5 -15.11 -11.82 -37.75
N LEU A 6 -13.78 -11.90 -37.87
CA LEU A 6 -13.07 -13.05 -38.42
C LEU A 6 -12.31 -13.74 -37.29
N ARG A 7 -12.48 -15.05 -37.16
CA ARG A 7 -11.90 -15.83 -36.05
C ARG A 7 -10.95 -16.92 -36.53
N TRP A 8 -9.68 -16.84 -36.15
CA TRP A 8 -8.68 -17.86 -36.41
C TRP A 8 -8.37 -18.65 -35.13
N PRO A 9 -8.42 -20.00 -35.17
CA PRO A 9 -7.94 -20.82 -34.07
C PRO A 9 -6.42 -20.67 -33.95
N ILE A 10 -5.92 -20.51 -32.74
CA ILE A 10 -4.48 -20.36 -32.48
C ILE A 10 -4.04 -21.27 -31.33
N ALA A 11 -2.87 -21.90 -31.48
CA ALA A 11 -2.32 -22.79 -30.46
C ALA A 11 -1.80 -22.01 -29.23
N SER A 12 -1.18 -20.85 -29.44
CA SER A 12 -0.55 -20.06 -28.37
C SER A 12 -0.84 -18.55 -28.51
N PRO A 13 -1.69 -17.96 -27.66
CA PRO A 13 -1.94 -16.51 -27.66
C PRO A 13 -0.68 -15.66 -27.44
N MET A 14 0.31 -16.18 -26.71
CA MET A 14 1.55 -15.46 -26.42
C MET A 14 2.40 -15.21 -27.67
N GLU A 15 2.44 -16.17 -28.60
CA GLU A 15 3.19 -16.04 -29.86
C GLU A 15 2.57 -14.99 -30.79
N TRP A 16 1.26 -14.79 -30.69
CA TRP A 16 0.53 -13.86 -31.55
C TRP A 16 0.60 -12.41 -31.09
N ARG A 17 0.75 -12.13 -29.78
CA ARG A 17 0.80 -10.75 -29.27
C ARG A 17 1.74 -9.81 -30.03
N PRO A 18 3.04 -10.13 -30.23
CA PRO A 18 3.95 -9.24 -30.97
C PRO A 18 3.54 -9.11 -32.44
N ARG A 19 3.04 -10.19 -33.05
CA ARG A 19 2.56 -10.20 -34.44
C ARG A 19 1.36 -9.27 -34.64
N LEU A 20 0.43 -9.20 -33.69
CA LEU A 20 -0.73 -8.31 -33.79
C LEU A 20 -0.34 -6.83 -33.81
N ARG A 21 0.74 -6.46 -33.10
CA ARG A 21 1.28 -5.09 -33.14
C ARG A 21 1.87 -4.77 -34.51
N GLU A 22 2.51 -5.73 -35.17
CA GLU A 22 2.98 -5.57 -36.55
C GLU A 22 1.80 -5.41 -37.51
N ALA A 23 0.79 -6.29 -37.43
CA ALA A 23 -0.41 -6.23 -38.26
C ALA A 23 -1.20 -4.92 -38.07
N ALA A 24 -1.27 -4.40 -36.85
CA ALA A 24 -1.93 -3.12 -36.56
C ALA A 24 -1.27 -1.94 -37.29
N ALA A 25 0.06 -1.97 -37.46
CA ALA A 25 0.81 -0.92 -38.12
C ALA A 25 0.68 -0.89 -39.65
N TRP A 26 0.11 -1.93 -40.25
CA TRP A 26 -0.02 -2.03 -41.70
C TRP A 26 -1.12 -1.10 -42.20
N PRO A 27 -0.79 -0.12 -43.07
CA PRO A 27 -1.76 0.84 -43.56
C PRO A 27 -2.85 0.14 -44.38
N VAL A 28 -4.07 0.65 -44.31
CA VAL A 28 -5.18 0.14 -45.11
C VAL A 28 -6.01 1.32 -45.62
N GLU A 29 -6.17 1.40 -46.93
CA GLU A 29 -7.02 2.38 -47.62
C GLU A 29 -8.10 1.64 -48.41
N LEU A 30 -8.89 0.85 -47.68
CA LEU A 30 -10.04 0.15 -48.25
C LEU A 30 -11.25 1.06 -48.21
N GLY A 31 -11.88 1.26 -49.37
CA GLY A 31 -13.07 2.08 -49.50
C GLY A 31 -14.14 1.67 -48.48
N GLY A 32 -14.53 2.61 -47.62
CA GLY A 32 -15.58 2.39 -46.62
C GLY A 32 -15.19 1.57 -45.39
N LEU A 33 -13.94 1.11 -45.24
CA LEU A 33 -13.41 0.57 -43.97
C LEU A 33 -13.09 1.73 -43.02
N CYS A 34 -13.72 1.76 -41.85
CA CYS A 34 -13.58 2.84 -40.88
C CYS A 34 -12.53 2.52 -39.80
N SER A 35 -12.48 1.27 -39.34
CA SER A 35 -11.43 0.80 -38.44
C SER A 35 -11.21 -0.70 -38.56
N ARG A 36 -10.00 -1.14 -38.20
CA ARG A 36 -9.64 -2.56 -38.09
C ARG A 36 -8.77 -2.78 -36.87
N HIS A 37 -9.13 -3.75 -36.05
CA HIS A 37 -8.29 -4.14 -34.91
C HIS A 37 -8.36 -5.63 -34.62
N PHE A 38 -7.30 -6.13 -33.99
CA PHE A 38 -7.15 -7.56 -33.69
C PHE A 38 -7.07 -7.77 -32.18
N ARG A 39 -7.71 -8.83 -31.68
CA ARG A 39 -7.70 -9.19 -30.27
C ARG A 39 -7.57 -10.70 -30.07
N LEU A 40 -7.02 -11.08 -28.93
CA LEU A 40 -6.90 -12.48 -28.53
C LEU A 40 -8.06 -12.82 -27.61
N GLU A 41 -8.90 -13.78 -28.02
CA GLU A 41 -10.03 -14.28 -27.25
C GLU A 41 -9.86 -15.78 -26.99
N ARG A 42 -9.41 -16.12 -25.78
CA ARG A 42 -9.09 -17.51 -25.37
C ARG A 42 -8.09 -18.17 -26.32
N SER A 43 -8.50 -19.18 -27.07
CA SER A 43 -7.71 -19.95 -28.05
C SER A 43 -7.90 -19.45 -29.49
N ALA A 44 -8.37 -18.21 -29.67
CA ALA A 44 -8.60 -17.64 -30.98
C ALA A 44 -8.05 -16.21 -31.13
N LEU A 45 -7.57 -15.91 -32.32
CA LEU A 45 -7.31 -14.57 -32.80
C LEU A 45 -8.59 -14.06 -33.49
N CYS A 46 -9.09 -12.90 -33.06
CA CYS A 46 -10.28 -12.26 -33.63
C CYS A 46 -9.88 -10.95 -34.31
N GLY A 47 -10.18 -10.82 -35.60
CA GLY A 47 -10.07 -9.57 -36.35
C GLY A 47 -11.44 -8.90 -36.45
N ARG A 48 -11.55 -7.66 -35.99
CA ARG A 48 -12.73 -6.81 -36.08
C ARG A 48 -12.54 -5.81 -37.19
N TYR A 49 -13.46 -5.78 -38.15
CA TYR A 49 -13.46 -4.87 -39.28
C TYR A 49 -14.76 -4.08 -39.27
N VAL A 50 -14.68 -2.76 -39.05
CA VAL A 50 -15.84 -1.88 -39.00
C VAL A 50 -15.98 -1.14 -40.31
N PHE A 51 -17.07 -1.39 -41.03
CA PHE A 51 -17.41 -0.75 -42.30
C PHE A 51 -18.52 0.28 -42.16
N SER A 52 -18.44 1.32 -42.98
CA SER A 52 -19.43 2.39 -43.07
C SER A 52 -20.84 1.89 -43.44
N GLY A 53 -20.94 0.80 -44.20
CA GLY A 53 -22.21 0.19 -44.62
C GLY A 53 -22.05 -1.21 -45.22
N ARG A 54 -23.15 -1.76 -45.75
CA ARG A 54 -23.20 -3.13 -46.29
C ARG A 54 -22.39 -3.30 -47.58
N VAL A 55 -22.42 -2.33 -48.50
CA VAL A 55 -21.72 -2.42 -49.79
C VAL A 55 -20.20 -2.65 -49.63
N PRO A 56 -19.44 -1.77 -48.92
CA PRO A 56 -18.00 -1.97 -48.76
C PRO A 56 -17.64 -3.24 -47.97
N LEU A 57 -18.50 -3.67 -47.03
CA LEU A 57 -18.36 -4.95 -46.35
C LEU A 57 -18.46 -6.14 -47.32
N HIS A 58 -19.45 -6.15 -48.21
CA HIS A 58 -19.60 -7.23 -49.19
C HIS A 58 -18.45 -7.24 -50.22
N GLU A 59 -17.91 -6.07 -50.59
CA GLU A 59 -16.72 -5.97 -51.43
C GLU A 59 -15.51 -6.60 -50.75
N PHE A 60 -15.28 -6.31 -49.47
CA PHE A 60 -14.20 -6.93 -48.69
C PHE A 60 -14.37 -8.45 -48.54
N ILE A 61 -15.60 -8.94 -48.32
CA ILE A 61 -15.86 -10.39 -48.19
C ILE A 61 -15.52 -11.15 -49.49
N ARG A 62 -15.69 -10.52 -50.66
CA ARG A 62 -15.36 -11.16 -51.95
C ARG A 62 -13.86 -11.38 -52.13
N ASP A 63 -13.04 -10.47 -51.61
CA ASP A 63 -11.58 -10.58 -51.65
C ASP A 63 -10.95 -9.95 -50.40
N PRO A 64 -10.86 -10.68 -49.27
CA PRO A 64 -10.32 -10.11 -48.03
C PRO A 64 -8.79 -9.94 -48.08
N ARG A 65 -8.10 -10.54 -49.06
CA ARG A 65 -6.64 -10.44 -49.22
C ARG A 65 -6.20 -9.07 -49.73
N VAL A 66 -7.14 -8.23 -50.16
CA VAL A 66 -6.90 -6.80 -50.40
C VAL A 66 -6.44 -6.07 -49.14
N ASP A 67 -6.72 -6.58 -47.95
CA ASP A 67 -6.08 -6.15 -46.71
C ASP A 67 -4.76 -6.92 -46.50
N PRO A 68 -3.60 -6.25 -46.58
CA PRO A 68 -2.33 -6.89 -46.34
C PRO A 68 -2.24 -7.55 -44.95
N ALA A 69 -2.85 -6.95 -43.92
CA ALA A 69 -2.80 -7.51 -42.56
C ALA A 69 -3.58 -8.82 -42.46
N TYR A 70 -4.76 -8.88 -43.10
CA TYR A 70 -5.52 -10.12 -43.25
C TYR A 70 -4.69 -11.19 -43.96
N ASP A 71 -4.11 -10.86 -45.11
CA ASP A 71 -3.35 -11.80 -45.95
C ASP A 71 -2.10 -12.35 -45.21
N TRP A 72 -1.44 -11.50 -44.42
CA TRP A 72 -0.32 -11.91 -43.58
C TRP A 72 -0.74 -12.83 -42.43
N ILE A 73 -1.81 -12.49 -41.69
CA ILE A 73 -2.33 -13.35 -40.63
C ILE A 73 -2.80 -14.69 -41.20
N ALA A 74 -3.50 -14.68 -42.33
CA ALA A 74 -3.97 -15.89 -43.00
C ALA A 74 -2.82 -16.82 -43.40
N ARG A 75 -1.70 -16.27 -43.92
CA ARG A 75 -0.50 -17.06 -44.20
C ARG A 75 0.12 -17.68 -42.95
N LEU A 76 0.15 -16.94 -41.84
CA LEU A 76 0.74 -17.41 -40.58
C LEU A 76 -0.14 -18.42 -39.84
N ALA A 77 -1.43 -18.43 -40.09
CA ALA A 77 -2.38 -19.41 -39.56
C ALA A 77 -2.53 -20.65 -40.48
N ASP A 78 -1.46 -21.00 -41.22
CA ASP A 78 -1.41 -22.12 -42.18
C ASP A 78 -2.53 -22.11 -43.23
N ALA A 79 -2.95 -20.92 -43.69
CA ALA A 79 -3.97 -20.71 -44.72
C ALA A 79 -5.35 -21.34 -44.45
N SER A 80 -5.62 -21.79 -43.22
CA SER A 80 -6.96 -22.21 -42.85
C SER A 80 -7.88 -20.98 -42.84
N PRO A 81 -9.03 -21.02 -43.56
CA PRO A 81 -10.00 -19.94 -43.50
C PRO A 81 -10.46 -19.75 -42.04
N PRO A 82 -10.82 -18.52 -41.63
CA PRO A 82 -11.33 -18.29 -40.29
C PRO A 82 -12.54 -19.20 -40.02
N GLU A 83 -12.57 -19.83 -38.85
CA GLU A 83 -13.59 -20.84 -38.46
C GLU A 83 -15.00 -20.25 -38.39
N ALA A 84 -15.11 -18.94 -38.13
CA ALA A 84 -16.38 -18.23 -38.06
C ALA A 84 -16.26 -16.82 -38.63
N VAL A 85 -17.30 -16.44 -39.39
CA VAL A 85 -17.53 -15.10 -39.96
C VAL A 85 -18.83 -14.61 -39.36
N GLU A 86 -18.77 -13.65 -38.44
CA GLU A 86 -19.95 -13.00 -37.88
C GLU A 86 -20.11 -11.61 -38.49
N ILE A 87 -21.30 -11.31 -39.01
CA ILE A 87 -21.66 -9.98 -39.52
C ILE A 87 -22.74 -9.44 -38.61
N GLU A 88 -22.44 -8.33 -37.94
CA GLU A 88 -23.35 -7.71 -36.98
C GLU A 88 -23.61 -6.26 -37.40
N GLU A 89 -24.86 -5.82 -37.26
CA GLU A 89 -25.24 -4.44 -37.50
C GLU A 89 -24.98 -3.59 -36.25
N LEU A 90 -24.20 -2.51 -36.42
CA LEU A 90 -23.91 -1.57 -35.34
C LEU A 90 -24.92 -0.42 -35.36
N SER A 91 -25.76 -0.36 -34.32
CA SER A 91 -26.73 0.70 -34.04
C SER A 91 -26.47 1.35 -32.67
N GLY A 92 -27.07 2.52 -32.43
CA GLY A 92 -26.98 3.23 -31.14
C GLY A 92 -25.54 3.58 -30.74
N LEU A 93 -24.77 4.21 -31.64
CA LEU A 93 -23.37 4.59 -31.35
C LEU A 93 -23.25 5.67 -30.27
N ASP A 94 -24.33 6.41 -30.02
CA ASP A 94 -24.39 7.50 -29.03
C ASP A 94 -24.86 7.03 -27.65
N ARG A 95 -24.92 5.71 -27.41
CA ARG A 95 -25.39 5.10 -26.16
C ARG A 95 -24.49 5.31 -24.95
N PHE A 96 -23.30 5.87 -25.11
CA PHE A 96 -22.36 6.06 -24.00
C PHE A 96 -22.86 7.19 -23.09
N ASP A 97 -23.18 6.88 -21.83
CA ASP A 97 -23.51 7.86 -20.79
C ASP A 97 -22.32 7.99 -19.84
N ARG A 98 -21.71 9.19 -19.81
CA ARG A 98 -20.61 9.58 -18.92
C ARG A 98 -19.53 8.51 -18.72
N PRO A 99 -18.88 8.04 -19.80
CA PRO A 99 -17.87 6.98 -19.73
C PRO A 99 -16.75 7.35 -18.74
N LEU A 100 -16.27 6.36 -17.98
CA LEU A 100 -15.19 6.49 -17.01
C LEU A 100 -13.87 5.99 -17.61
N PHE A 101 -12.94 6.89 -17.85
CA PHE A 101 -11.60 6.57 -18.31
C PHE A 101 -10.60 6.59 -17.15
N VAL A 102 -9.85 5.49 -16.98
CA VAL A 102 -8.73 5.45 -16.03
C VAL A 102 -7.47 5.94 -16.75
N ILE A 103 -6.97 7.10 -16.31
CA ILE A 103 -5.79 7.76 -16.86
C ILE A 103 -4.60 7.49 -15.93
N SER A 104 -3.48 7.01 -16.46
CA SER A 104 -2.31 6.72 -15.64
C SER A 104 -1.05 6.57 -16.49
N ALA A 105 0.11 6.92 -15.94
CA ALA A 105 1.36 6.44 -16.50
C ALA A 105 1.43 4.88 -16.51
N PRO A 106 2.18 4.27 -17.43
CA PRO A 106 2.42 2.84 -17.43
C PRO A 106 2.90 2.38 -16.06
N ARG A 107 2.48 1.17 -15.67
CA ARG A 107 2.94 0.51 -14.44
C ARG A 107 2.56 1.24 -13.14
N ALA A 108 1.60 2.18 -13.20
CA ALA A 108 1.04 2.84 -12.03
C ALA A 108 -0.01 2.02 -11.26
N GLY A 109 -0.41 0.84 -11.77
CA GLY A 109 -1.40 -0.05 -11.12
C GLY A 109 -2.83 0.10 -11.63
N SER A 110 -3.02 0.70 -12.82
CA SER A 110 -4.35 0.97 -13.40
C SER A 110 -5.15 -0.29 -13.73
N THR A 111 -4.49 -1.41 -14.01
CA THR A 111 -5.16 -2.72 -14.15
C THR A 111 -5.89 -3.13 -12.86
N LEU A 112 -5.32 -2.86 -11.67
CA LEU A 112 -5.96 -3.20 -10.39
C LEU A 112 -7.23 -2.36 -10.17
N LEU A 113 -7.13 -1.05 -10.41
CA LEU A 113 -8.28 -0.15 -10.30
C LEU A 113 -9.39 -0.55 -11.27
N TYR A 114 -9.02 -0.84 -12.52
CA TYR A 114 -9.94 -1.33 -13.54
C TYR A 114 -10.60 -2.65 -13.14
N ASP A 115 -9.84 -3.66 -12.73
CA ASP A 115 -10.35 -5.00 -12.38
C ASP A 115 -11.32 -4.98 -11.18
N LEU A 116 -11.12 -4.04 -10.25
CA LEU A 116 -12.04 -3.82 -9.12
C LEU A 116 -13.34 -3.15 -9.60
N LEU A 117 -13.24 -2.02 -10.33
CA LEU A 117 -14.41 -1.28 -10.81
C LEU A 117 -15.26 -2.10 -11.79
N ALA A 118 -14.63 -2.89 -12.66
CA ALA A 118 -15.31 -3.75 -13.65
C ALA A 118 -16.23 -4.82 -13.03
N ARG A 119 -16.23 -4.98 -11.69
CA ARG A 119 -17.18 -5.82 -10.96
C ARG A 119 -18.54 -5.19 -10.74
N ALA A 120 -18.66 -3.87 -10.88
CA ALA A 120 -19.93 -3.17 -10.78
C ALA A 120 -20.83 -3.53 -11.96
N ALA A 121 -22.07 -3.93 -11.68
CA ALA A 121 -23.05 -4.34 -12.66
C ALA A 121 -23.47 -3.20 -13.61
N ALA A 122 -23.37 -1.95 -13.16
CA ALA A 122 -23.62 -0.77 -13.98
C ALA A 122 -22.55 -0.55 -15.06
N LEU A 123 -21.34 -1.10 -14.89
CA LEU A 123 -20.21 -0.84 -15.78
C LEU A 123 -20.13 -1.86 -16.92
N TRP A 124 -19.83 -1.33 -18.09
CA TRP A 124 -19.49 -2.08 -19.29
C TRP A 124 -18.03 -1.85 -19.63
N THR A 125 -17.35 -2.87 -20.15
CA THR A 125 -15.95 -2.76 -20.56
C THR A 125 -15.77 -3.30 -21.98
N ILE A 126 -14.57 -3.20 -22.53
CA ILE A 126 -14.23 -3.94 -23.75
C ILE A 126 -13.45 -5.23 -23.47
N GLY A 127 -13.36 -5.66 -22.20
CA GLY A 127 -12.62 -6.84 -21.77
C GLY A 127 -11.09 -6.68 -21.78
N GLY A 128 -10.57 -5.46 -21.88
CA GLY A 128 -9.14 -5.17 -21.98
C GLY A 128 -8.85 -3.70 -22.30
N GLU A 129 -7.72 -3.45 -22.95
CA GLU A 129 -7.27 -2.10 -23.34
C GLU A 129 -7.76 -1.74 -24.75
N SER A 130 -8.13 -0.47 -24.96
CA SER A 130 -8.70 0.06 -26.21
C SER A 130 -7.65 0.57 -27.20
N HIS A 131 -6.35 0.35 -26.98
CA HIS A 131 -5.29 0.78 -27.90
C HIS A 131 -5.58 0.31 -29.34
N GLY A 132 -5.98 -0.96 -29.51
CA GLY A 132 -6.29 -1.52 -30.83
C GLY A 132 -7.52 -0.86 -31.47
N VAL A 133 -8.53 -0.49 -30.67
CA VAL A 133 -9.73 0.18 -31.18
C VAL A 133 -9.39 1.59 -31.69
N ILE A 134 -8.60 2.35 -30.92
CA ILE A 134 -8.19 3.72 -31.28
C ILE A 134 -7.21 3.69 -32.46
N GLU A 135 -6.15 2.90 -32.35
CA GLU A 135 -5.08 2.81 -33.36
C GLU A 135 -5.52 2.01 -34.60
N GLY A 136 -6.63 1.28 -34.51
CA GLY A 136 -7.28 0.63 -35.64
C GLY A 136 -7.97 1.59 -36.60
N ILE A 137 -8.18 2.85 -36.18
CA ILE A 137 -8.55 3.95 -37.07
C ILE A 137 -7.26 4.44 -37.73
N ALA A 138 -7.15 4.27 -39.05
CA ALA A 138 -5.89 4.47 -39.77
C ALA A 138 -5.25 5.85 -39.50
N ALA A 139 -6.04 6.92 -39.45
CA ALA A 139 -5.54 8.28 -39.19
C ALA A 139 -4.95 8.48 -37.77
N MET A 140 -5.28 7.59 -36.83
CA MET A 140 -4.86 7.67 -35.43
C MET A 140 -3.65 6.78 -35.11
N HIS A 141 -3.30 5.85 -36.01
CA HIS A 141 -2.17 4.96 -35.80
C HIS A 141 -0.82 5.74 -35.85
N PRO A 142 0.11 5.55 -34.90
CA PRO A 142 1.40 6.25 -34.88
C PRO A 142 2.20 6.15 -36.18
N ALA A 143 2.17 4.99 -36.83
CA ALA A 143 2.82 4.77 -38.13
C ALA A 143 2.36 5.75 -39.24
N ARG A 144 1.11 6.23 -39.20
CA ARG A 144 0.57 7.21 -40.15
C ARG A 144 0.89 8.66 -39.75
N ARG A 145 1.47 8.84 -38.56
CA ARG A 145 1.85 10.12 -37.96
C ARG A 145 3.36 10.17 -37.70
N GLY A 146 4.15 9.51 -38.56
CA GLY A 146 5.61 9.51 -38.50
C GLY A 146 6.23 8.90 -37.23
N PHE A 147 5.44 8.15 -36.43
CA PHE A 147 5.79 7.74 -35.07
C PHE A 147 6.19 8.92 -34.17
N ASP A 148 5.53 10.07 -34.29
CA ASP A 148 5.85 11.23 -33.45
C ASP A 148 5.46 11.02 -31.98
N SER A 149 4.25 10.49 -31.72
CA SER A 149 3.78 10.11 -30.39
C SER A 149 2.47 9.30 -30.47
N HIS A 150 2.06 8.68 -29.35
CA HIS A 150 0.67 8.25 -29.13
C HIS A 150 -0.29 9.41 -28.81
N ARG A 151 0.19 10.67 -28.70
CA ARG A 151 -0.64 11.84 -28.41
C ARG A 151 -1.74 12.02 -29.46
N LEU A 152 -2.96 12.21 -28.96
CA LEU A 152 -4.12 12.67 -29.71
C LEU A 152 -4.76 13.85 -28.97
N THR A 153 -5.27 14.81 -29.72
CA THR A 153 -5.86 16.05 -29.23
C THR A 153 -7.33 16.15 -29.67
N ASP A 154 -8.02 17.19 -29.23
CA ASP A 154 -9.36 17.53 -29.69
C ASP A 154 -9.45 17.72 -31.21
N LEU A 155 -8.37 18.16 -31.87
CA LEU A 155 -8.29 18.27 -33.33
C LEU A 155 -8.39 16.93 -34.06
N ASP A 156 -8.08 15.83 -33.37
CA ASP A 156 -8.17 14.48 -33.92
C ASP A 156 -9.59 13.89 -33.77
N ALA A 157 -10.49 14.56 -33.05
CA ALA A 157 -11.86 14.11 -32.77
C ALA A 157 -12.87 14.63 -33.80
N ASP A 158 -12.58 14.47 -35.10
CA ASP A 158 -13.55 14.78 -36.16
C ASP A 158 -14.74 13.80 -36.15
N PRO A 159 -15.89 14.15 -36.77
CA PRO A 159 -17.10 13.32 -36.72
C PRO A 159 -16.92 11.89 -37.21
N ASP A 160 -16.11 11.65 -38.24
CA ASP A 160 -15.90 10.31 -38.80
C ASP A 160 -15.01 9.47 -37.90
N THR A 161 -13.94 10.07 -37.35
CA THR A 161 -13.07 9.41 -36.36
C THR A 161 -13.84 9.07 -35.08
N VAL A 162 -14.64 9.99 -34.54
CA VAL A 162 -15.46 9.74 -33.33
C VAL A 162 -16.48 8.65 -33.60
N ARG A 163 -17.12 8.66 -34.78
CA ARG A 163 -18.07 7.62 -35.18
C ARG A 163 -17.40 6.25 -35.29
N ALA A 164 -16.20 6.17 -35.88
CA ALA A 164 -15.43 4.94 -35.97
C ALA A 164 -14.98 4.42 -34.59
N LEU A 165 -14.54 5.32 -33.70
CA LEU A 165 -14.17 4.99 -32.32
C LEU A 165 -15.36 4.40 -31.55
N ARG A 166 -16.52 5.06 -31.59
CA ARG A 166 -17.74 4.59 -30.93
C ARG A 166 -18.17 3.24 -31.49
N ALA A 167 -18.13 3.05 -32.81
CA ALA A 167 -18.45 1.79 -33.46
C ALA A 167 -17.50 0.65 -33.03
N GLY A 168 -16.20 0.90 -32.98
CA GLY A 168 -15.21 -0.05 -32.50
C GLY A 168 -15.43 -0.44 -31.03
N LEU A 169 -15.69 0.53 -30.15
CA LEU A 169 -16.02 0.26 -28.74
C LEU A 169 -17.30 -0.57 -28.61
N VAL A 170 -18.39 -0.18 -29.29
CA VAL A 170 -19.68 -0.91 -29.28
C VAL A 170 -19.51 -2.36 -29.74
N SER A 171 -18.69 -2.62 -30.76
CA SER A 171 -18.45 -3.99 -31.27
C SER A 171 -17.92 -4.96 -30.22
N ASP A 172 -17.25 -4.40 -29.21
CA ASP A 172 -16.47 -5.12 -28.22
C ASP A 172 -16.98 -4.96 -26.79
N LEU A 173 -18.07 -4.21 -26.59
CA LEU A 173 -18.68 -3.97 -25.29
C LEU A 173 -19.13 -5.26 -24.64
N ARG A 174 -18.78 -5.41 -23.37
CA ARG A 174 -19.08 -6.57 -22.51
C ARG A 174 -19.61 -6.09 -21.17
N ASP A 175 -20.64 -6.76 -20.67
CA ASP A 175 -21.16 -6.53 -19.33
C ASP A 175 -20.18 -7.04 -18.25
N HIS A 176 -20.49 -6.79 -16.98
CA HIS A 176 -19.69 -7.25 -15.83
C HIS A 176 -19.51 -8.79 -15.74
N ARG A 177 -20.29 -9.57 -16.51
CA ARG A 177 -20.23 -11.03 -16.62
C ARG A 177 -19.47 -11.50 -17.85
N GLY A 178 -19.03 -10.57 -18.70
CA GLY A 178 -18.29 -10.82 -19.94
C GLY A 178 -19.16 -11.10 -21.17
N ARG A 179 -20.49 -11.01 -21.08
CA ARG A 179 -21.41 -11.20 -22.21
C ARG A 179 -21.33 -9.98 -23.14
N ARG A 180 -21.26 -10.19 -24.46
CA ARG A 180 -21.16 -9.07 -25.40
C ARG A 180 -22.51 -8.38 -25.58
N LEU A 181 -22.48 -7.07 -25.80
CA LEU A 181 -23.67 -6.28 -26.08
C LEU A 181 -24.43 -6.80 -27.31
N LEU A 182 -23.70 -7.12 -28.38
CA LEU A 182 -24.30 -7.55 -29.65
C LEU A 182 -24.84 -9.00 -29.61
N GLU A 183 -24.45 -9.79 -28.61
CA GLU A 183 -25.03 -11.12 -28.35
C GLU A 183 -26.39 -11.04 -27.64
N LEU A 184 -26.77 -9.87 -27.10
CA LEU A 184 -28.08 -9.66 -26.50
C LEU A 184 -29.15 -9.43 -27.59
N PRO A 185 -30.37 -9.94 -27.39
CA PRO A 185 -31.54 -9.56 -28.18
C PRO A 185 -31.71 -8.03 -28.24
N ASP A 186 -32.19 -7.50 -29.37
CA ASP A 186 -32.28 -6.05 -29.59
C ASP A 186 -33.12 -5.33 -28.53
N ASP A 187 -34.16 -5.98 -28.00
CA ASP A 187 -35.06 -5.49 -26.95
C ASP A 187 -34.48 -5.60 -25.53
N GLU A 188 -33.45 -6.40 -25.32
CA GLU A 188 -32.71 -6.52 -24.05
C GLU A 188 -31.47 -5.60 -23.99
N ARG A 189 -31.06 -5.00 -25.11
CA ARG A 189 -29.89 -4.13 -25.15
C ARG A 189 -30.18 -2.83 -24.40
N PRO A 190 -29.31 -2.42 -23.45
CA PRO A 190 -29.51 -1.16 -22.74
C PRO A 190 -29.41 0.03 -23.70
N GLU A 191 -30.31 0.99 -23.51
CA GLU A 191 -30.32 2.27 -24.23
C GLU A 191 -29.06 3.08 -23.93
N HIS A 192 -28.59 3.06 -22.68
CA HIS A 192 -27.39 3.73 -22.22
C HIS A 192 -26.40 2.78 -21.55
N VAL A 193 -25.10 2.98 -21.79
CA VAL A 193 -24.01 2.19 -21.20
C VAL A 193 -22.97 3.09 -20.54
N ARG A 194 -22.53 2.69 -19.35
CA ARG A 194 -21.42 3.32 -18.63
C ARG A 194 -20.13 2.58 -18.94
N LEU A 195 -19.39 3.02 -19.95
CA LEU A 195 -18.11 2.41 -20.31
C LEU A 195 -17.07 2.68 -19.21
N LEU A 196 -16.35 1.64 -18.79
CA LEU A 196 -15.10 1.72 -18.05
C LEU A 196 -13.97 1.29 -18.99
N GLU A 197 -13.01 2.19 -19.22
CA GLU A 197 -11.89 1.96 -20.12
C GLU A 197 -10.56 2.32 -19.42
N LYS A 198 -9.53 1.52 -19.68
CA LYS A 198 -8.17 1.77 -19.23
C LYS A 198 -7.18 1.38 -20.32
N THR A 199 -6.45 2.36 -20.82
CA THR A 199 -5.32 2.17 -21.74
C THR A 199 -4.20 3.14 -21.36
N PRO A 200 -2.95 2.69 -21.09
CA PRO A 200 -1.87 3.58 -20.65
C PRO A 200 -1.58 4.76 -21.60
N GLU A 201 -1.75 4.57 -22.92
CA GLU A 201 -1.62 5.60 -23.94
C GLU A 201 -2.61 6.76 -23.76
N ASN A 202 -3.74 6.51 -23.09
CA ASN A 202 -4.74 7.55 -22.83
C ASN A 202 -4.24 8.64 -21.88
N ALA A 203 -3.11 8.43 -21.18
CA ALA A 203 -2.37 9.51 -20.52
C ALA A 203 -1.93 10.64 -21.47
N LEU A 204 -1.86 10.38 -22.78
CA LEU A 204 -1.54 11.37 -23.81
C LEU A 204 -2.74 11.79 -24.66
N ARG A 205 -3.96 11.29 -24.37
CA ARG A 205 -5.15 11.41 -25.24
C ARG A 205 -6.35 12.02 -24.52
N VAL A 206 -6.18 12.62 -23.35
CA VAL A 206 -7.28 13.20 -22.56
C VAL A 206 -8.12 14.21 -23.38
N PRO A 207 -7.55 15.16 -24.14
CA PRO A 207 -8.35 16.12 -24.92
C PRO A 207 -9.16 15.44 -26.03
N PHE A 208 -8.57 14.48 -26.73
CA PHE A 208 -9.26 13.65 -27.73
C PHE A 208 -10.45 12.92 -27.14
N LEU A 209 -10.26 12.24 -26.00
CA LEU A 209 -11.33 11.50 -25.32
C LEU A 209 -12.43 12.44 -24.79
N ALA A 210 -12.06 13.60 -24.27
CA ALA A 210 -13.00 14.60 -23.78
C ALA A 210 -13.85 15.22 -24.92
N ALA A 211 -13.27 15.35 -26.12
CA ALA A 211 -13.98 15.79 -27.33
C ALA A 211 -14.88 14.69 -27.89
N ALA A 212 -14.39 13.45 -27.97
CA ALA A 212 -15.16 12.29 -28.45
C ALA A 212 -16.32 11.91 -27.51
N PHE A 213 -16.18 12.20 -26.21
CA PHE A 213 -17.17 11.94 -25.16
C PHE A 213 -17.31 13.18 -24.25
N PRO A 214 -18.18 14.14 -24.63
CA PRO A 214 -18.31 15.43 -23.94
C PRO A 214 -18.67 15.33 -22.45
N ASP A 215 -19.27 14.23 -22.03
CA ASP A 215 -19.71 13.95 -20.66
C ASP A 215 -18.80 12.96 -19.91
N ALA A 216 -17.67 12.54 -20.51
CA ALA A 216 -16.72 11.61 -19.90
C ALA A 216 -16.18 12.11 -18.56
N ARG A 217 -15.94 11.14 -17.65
CA ARG A 217 -15.30 11.31 -16.35
C ARG A 217 -13.92 10.62 -16.37
N PHE A 218 -12.94 11.20 -15.68
CA PHE A 218 -11.56 10.72 -15.70
C PHE A 218 -11.05 10.41 -14.28
N ALA A 219 -10.61 9.17 -14.05
CA ALA A 219 -9.92 8.79 -12.82
C ALA A 219 -8.40 8.76 -13.07
N PHE A 220 -7.69 9.76 -12.59
CA PHE A 220 -6.24 9.90 -12.74
C PHE A 220 -5.49 9.15 -11.64
N LEU A 221 -5.03 7.95 -11.94
CA LEU A 221 -4.24 7.13 -11.04
C LEU A 221 -2.75 7.47 -11.15
N HIS A 222 -2.14 7.86 -10.04
CA HIS A 222 -0.70 8.06 -9.94
C HIS A 222 -0.08 7.19 -8.85
N ARG A 223 1.24 7.00 -8.96
CA ARG A 223 2.02 6.12 -8.09
C ARG A 223 3.39 6.73 -7.84
N ASP A 224 3.98 6.41 -6.68
CA ASP A 224 5.35 6.81 -6.32
C ASP A 224 6.33 6.58 -7.48
N ALA A 225 7.06 7.63 -7.85
CA ALA A 225 7.94 7.65 -9.01
C ALA A 225 8.99 6.52 -8.99
N ARG A 226 9.52 6.17 -7.82
CA ARG A 226 10.56 5.14 -7.67
C ARG A 226 10.00 3.78 -8.02
N GLN A 227 8.80 3.49 -7.52
CA GLN A 227 8.10 2.25 -7.81
C GLN A 227 7.70 2.15 -9.28
N SER A 228 7.16 3.24 -9.86
CA SER A 228 6.74 3.26 -11.26
C SER A 228 7.91 3.13 -12.21
N VAL A 229 8.97 3.95 -12.07
CA VAL A 229 10.15 3.90 -12.94
C VAL A 229 10.85 2.56 -12.85
N SER A 230 11.06 2.02 -11.64
CA SER A 230 11.64 0.68 -11.50
C SER A 230 10.78 -0.39 -12.18
N SER A 231 9.44 -0.28 -12.12
CA SER A 231 8.57 -1.22 -12.82
C SER A 231 8.51 -1.01 -14.34
N ILE A 232 8.77 0.20 -14.83
CA ILE A 232 8.92 0.48 -16.26
C ILE A 232 10.20 -0.16 -16.78
N ILE A 233 11.33 -0.03 -16.07
CA ILE A 233 12.59 -0.71 -16.43
C ILE A 233 12.37 -2.22 -16.57
N GLU A 234 11.70 -2.85 -15.61
CA GLU A 234 11.38 -4.29 -15.70
C GLU A 234 10.49 -4.63 -16.89
N ALA A 235 9.52 -3.77 -17.23
CA ALA A 235 8.65 -3.97 -18.38
C ALA A 235 9.42 -3.89 -19.71
N TRP A 236 10.47 -3.08 -19.78
CA TRP A 236 11.36 -3.00 -20.96
C TRP A 236 12.15 -4.28 -21.23
N HIS A 237 12.27 -5.17 -20.24
CA HIS A 237 12.94 -6.47 -20.38
C HIS A 237 11.98 -7.61 -20.75
N HIS A 238 10.70 -7.32 -20.97
CA HIS A 238 9.68 -8.35 -21.14
C HIS A 238 8.87 -8.13 -22.43
N ASP A 239 8.94 -9.10 -23.35
CA ASP A 239 8.32 -9.03 -24.69
C ASP A 239 6.82 -8.72 -24.67
N GLY A 240 6.12 -9.12 -23.60
CA GLY A 240 4.70 -8.82 -23.38
C GLY A 240 4.35 -7.32 -23.27
N PHE A 241 5.34 -6.43 -23.15
CA PHE A 241 5.14 -4.97 -23.12
C PHE A 241 5.68 -4.23 -24.34
N VAL A 242 6.15 -4.96 -25.37
CA VAL A 242 6.48 -4.37 -26.67
C VAL A 242 5.22 -3.76 -27.26
N ASN A 243 5.28 -2.46 -27.55
CA ASN A 243 4.18 -1.73 -28.16
C ASN A 243 4.43 -1.50 -29.65
N ILE A 244 5.66 -1.11 -30.00
CA ILE A 244 6.09 -0.90 -31.38
C ILE A 244 7.24 -1.88 -31.67
N PRO A 245 6.98 -2.98 -32.38
CA PRO A 245 7.97 -4.03 -32.65
C PRO A 245 9.17 -3.54 -33.48
N SER A 246 8.95 -2.56 -34.34
CA SER A 246 9.99 -1.93 -35.15
C SER A 246 9.74 -0.43 -35.20
N LEU A 247 10.50 0.34 -34.42
CA LEU A 247 10.42 1.79 -34.40
C LEU A 247 11.50 2.38 -35.34
N PRO A 248 11.12 3.06 -36.45
CA PRO A 248 12.09 3.58 -37.40
C PRO A 248 13.10 4.56 -36.76
N GLY A 249 14.39 4.36 -37.03
CA GLY A 249 15.46 5.22 -36.53
C GLY A 249 15.83 5.01 -35.06
N TRP A 250 15.27 4.01 -34.38
CA TRP A 250 15.55 3.69 -32.98
C TRP A 250 16.58 2.57 -32.84
N ARG A 251 17.72 2.81 -32.17
CA ARG A 251 18.83 1.82 -32.11
C ARG A 251 18.49 0.50 -31.42
N ARG A 252 17.56 0.50 -30.46
CA ARG A 252 17.14 -0.74 -29.78
C ARG A 252 16.10 -1.53 -30.56
N GLY A 253 15.63 -1.02 -31.71
CA GLY A 253 14.63 -1.65 -32.58
C GLY A 253 13.21 -1.63 -32.00
N ARG A 254 12.99 -2.32 -30.88
CA ARG A 254 11.70 -2.42 -30.20
C ARG A 254 11.48 -1.28 -29.21
N TRP A 255 10.26 -0.76 -29.17
CA TRP A 255 9.81 0.20 -28.15
C TRP A 255 8.73 -0.42 -27.27
N HIS A 256 8.85 -0.24 -25.95
CA HIS A 256 7.93 -0.79 -24.95
C HIS A 256 7.03 0.30 -24.38
N LEU A 257 5.80 -0.08 -24.02
CA LEU A 257 4.79 0.82 -23.42
C LEU A 257 4.47 2.02 -24.34
N LEU A 258 3.91 3.11 -23.82
CA LEU A 258 3.52 4.26 -24.65
C LEU A 258 4.73 5.02 -25.21
N LEU A 259 4.54 5.74 -26.32
CA LEU A 259 5.52 6.57 -27.02
C LEU A 259 5.20 8.06 -26.80
N PRO A 260 5.86 8.75 -25.83
CA PRO A 260 5.65 10.17 -25.62
C PRO A 260 6.34 11.02 -26.68
N GLU A 261 5.85 12.26 -26.87
CA GLU A 261 6.51 13.27 -27.70
C GLU A 261 7.95 13.50 -27.24
N GLY A 262 8.88 13.67 -28.19
CA GLY A 262 10.30 13.92 -27.89
C GLY A 262 11.14 12.66 -27.63
N TRP A 263 10.59 11.46 -27.81
CA TRP A 263 11.31 10.18 -27.59
C TRP A 263 12.64 10.07 -28.36
N ARG A 264 12.74 10.70 -29.54
CA ARG A 264 13.95 10.68 -30.38
C ARG A 264 15.20 11.24 -29.67
N ALA A 265 15.01 12.15 -28.70
CA ALA A 265 16.10 12.70 -27.89
C ALA A 265 16.75 11.67 -26.94
N TYR A 266 16.12 10.51 -26.76
CA TYR A 266 16.60 9.44 -25.88
C TYR A 266 17.27 8.30 -26.65
N ASP A 267 17.56 8.47 -27.95
CA ASP A 267 18.34 7.48 -28.71
C ASP A 267 19.76 7.39 -28.15
N GLY A 268 20.17 6.18 -27.78
CA GLY A 268 21.41 5.93 -27.05
C GLY A 268 21.38 6.21 -25.54
N ALA A 269 20.29 6.76 -24.98
CA ALA A 269 20.16 6.96 -23.53
C ALA A 269 20.03 5.64 -22.76
N SER A 270 20.27 5.64 -21.44
CA SER A 270 20.12 4.44 -20.60
C SER A 270 18.65 4.02 -20.46
N LEU A 271 18.38 2.77 -20.10
CA LEU A 271 17.00 2.32 -19.82
C LEU A 271 16.38 3.09 -18.64
N LEU A 272 17.20 3.49 -17.67
CA LEU A 272 16.76 4.34 -16.57
C LEU A 272 16.26 5.69 -17.07
N ASP A 273 17.02 6.37 -17.95
CA ASP A 273 16.63 7.67 -18.49
C ASP A 273 15.35 7.58 -19.33
N ILE A 274 15.19 6.52 -20.12
CA ILE A 274 13.98 6.27 -20.90
C ILE A 274 12.78 5.99 -19.99
N ALA A 275 12.97 5.19 -18.93
CA ALA A 275 11.92 4.90 -17.97
C ALA A 275 11.49 6.15 -17.20
N VAL A 276 12.44 7.01 -16.81
CA VAL A 276 12.17 8.31 -16.18
C VAL A 276 11.43 9.22 -17.14
N PHE A 277 11.84 9.28 -18.42
CA PHE A 277 11.16 10.03 -19.46
C PHE A 277 9.71 9.57 -19.69
N GLN A 278 9.49 8.27 -19.85
CA GLN A 278 8.13 7.75 -20.03
C GLN A 278 7.25 8.03 -18.82
N TRP A 279 7.78 7.88 -17.60
CA TRP A 279 7.04 8.20 -16.39
C TRP A 279 6.73 9.69 -16.29
N SER A 280 7.70 10.57 -16.51
CA SER A 280 7.52 12.02 -16.33
C SER A 280 6.64 12.60 -17.43
N ALA A 281 6.86 12.24 -18.70
CA ALA A 281 6.06 12.73 -19.83
C ALA A 281 4.59 12.30 -19.72
N ALA A 282 4.31 11.05 -19.33
CA ALA A 282 2.94 10.58 -19.19
C ALA A 282 2.20 11.27 -18.03
N ASN A 283 2.84 11.44 -16.86
CA ASN A 283 2.18 12.11 -15.73
C ASN A 283 2.03 13.61 -15.97
N LEU A 284 3.05 14.27 -16.51
CA LEU A 284 3.00 15.71 -16.80
C LEU A 284 1.89 15.98 -17.81
N ARG A 285 1.84 15.23 -18.92
CA ARG A 285 0.85 15.47 -19.95
C ARG A 285 -0.57 15.19 -19.49
N ALA A 286 -0.78 14.05 -18.81
CA ALA A 286 -2.08 13.73 -18.25
C ALA A 286 -2.56 14.84 -17.30
N LEU A 287 -1.67 15.34 -16.44
CA LEU A 287 -2.02 16.38 -15.48
C LEU A 287 -2.36 17.70 -16.17
N GLU A 288 -1.54 18.16 -17.11
CA GLU A 288 -1.80 19.36 -17.90
C GLU A 288 -3.14 19.28 -18.63
N ASP A 289 -3.40 18.18 -19.34
CA ASP A 289 -4.64 18.02 -20.11
C ASP A 289 -5.88 17.90 -19.18
N LEU A 290 -5.76 17.25 -18.02
CA LEU A 290 -6.85 17.14 -17.03
C LEU A 290 -7.14 18.46 -16.32
N GLU A 291 -6.12 19.27 -16.01
CA GLU A 291 -6.28 20.59 -15.38
C GLU A 291 -7.00 21.60 -16.28
N MET A 292 -7.01 21.36 -17.60
CA MET A 292 -7.80 22.14 -18.55
C MET A 292 -9.30 21.77 -18.54
N LEU A 293 -9.68 20.64 -17.93
CA LEU A 293 -11.07 20.24 -17.80
C LEU A 293 -11.71 20.82 -16.53
N PRO A 294 -13.05 21.01 -16.51
CA PRO A 294 -13.78 21.30 -15.28
C PRO A 294 -13.43 20.30 -14.17
N ARG A 295 -13.25 20.79 -12.94
CA ARG A 295 -12.74 19.99 -11.81
C ARG A 295 -13.64 18.79 -11.48
N ASP A 296 -14.94 18.88 -11.76
CA ASP A 296 -15.92 17.81 -11.56
C ASP A 296 -15.83 16.71 -12.63
N ARG A 297 -15.09 16.91 -13.74
CA ARG A 297 -14.87 15.89 -14.77
C ARG A 297 -13.74 14.93 -14.45
N TRP A 298 -12.95 15.15 -13.41
CA TRP A 298 -11.87 14.23 -13.05
C TRP A 298 -11.63 14.10 -11.55
N ILE A 299 -10.94 13.03 -11.14
CA ILE A 299 -10.52 12.80 -9.76
C ILE A 299 -9.12 12.19 -9.76
N SER A 300 -8.28 12.52 -8.77
CA SER A 300 -7.01 11.84 -8.56
C SER A 300 -7.17 10.59 -7.69
N VAL A 301 -6.36 9.58 -7.94
CA VAL A 301 -6.28 8.35 -7.14
C VAL A 301 -4.80 8.07 -6.87
N ASP A 302 -4.43 7.97 -5.59
CA ASP A 302 -3.08 7.53 -5.20
C ASP A 302 -3.08 6.00 -5.11
N TYR A 303 -2.18 5.36 -5.87
CA TYR A 303 -1.98 3.92 -5.79
C TYR A 303 -1.67 3.45 -4.36
N ALA A 304 -0.92 4.22 -3.56
CA ALA A 304 -0.64 3.85 -2.18
C ALA A 304 -1.92 3.82 -1.32
N GLU A 305 -2.85 4.74 -1.56
CA GLU A 305 -4.16 4.77 -0.92
C GLU A 305 -5.05 3.62 -1.40
N LEU A 306 -5.07 3.34 -2.70
CA LEU A 306 -5.80 2.20 -3.28
C LEU A 306 -5.36 0.87 -2.65
N ILE A 307 -4.07 0.70 -2.38
CA ILE A 307 -3.56 -0.51 -1.71
C ILE A 307 -3.89 -0.51 -0.21
N ALA A 308 -3.72 0.62 0.48
CA ALA A 308 -3.90 0.69 1.93
C ALA A 308 -5.38 0.67 2.37
N ALA A 309 -6.26 1.29 1.58
CA ALA A 309 -7.68 1.45 1.85
C ALA A 309 -8.51 1.29 0.56
N PRO A 310 -8.52 0.08 -0.04
CA PRO A 310 -9.17 -0.16 -1.34
C PRO A 310 -10.66 0.14 -1.34
N ARG A 311 -11.38 -0.25 -0.28
CA ARG A 311 -12.82 0.02 -0.13
C ARG A 311 -13.11 1.53 -0.18
N ALA A 312 -12.44 2.31 0.68
CA ALA A 312 -12.65 3.76 0.75
C ALA A 312 -12.28 4.46 -0.57
N THR A 313 -11.18 4.02 -1.20
CA THR A 313 -10.74 4.57 -2.48
C THR A 313 -11.76 4.29 -3.59
N ILE A 314 -12.24 3.05 -3.70
CA ILE A 314 -13.20 2.65 -4.73
C ILE A 314 -14.56 3.30 -4.49
N GLU A 315 -15.05 3.35 -3.25
CA GLU A 315 -16.29 4.07 -2.91
C GLU A 315 -16.22 5.56 -3.27
N ARG A 316 -15.04 6.20 -3.13
CA ARG A 316 -14.83 7.59 -3.56
C ARG A 316 -14.87 7.73 -5.09
N VAL A 317 -14.22 6.84 -5.82
CA VAL A 317 -14.28 6.83 -7.30
C VAL A 317 -15.71 6.56 -7.78
N CYS A 318 -16.41 5.61 -7.18
CA CYS A 318 -17.82 5.32 -7.45
C CYS A 318 -18.72 6.53 -7.20
N ARG A 319 -18.55 7.24 -6.08
CA ARG A 319 -19.30 8.47 -5.80
C ARG A 319 -19.05 9.57 -6.83
N PHE A 320 -17.78 9.80 -7.17
CA PHE A 320 -17.40 10.76 -8.21
C PHE A 320 -17.99 10.39 -9.58
N ALA A 321 -17.94 9.10 -9.92
CA ALA A 321 -18.43 8.59 -11.18
C ALA A 321 -19.92 8.23 -11.13
N GLU A 322 -20.66 8.57 -10.07
CA GLU A 322 -22.10 8.30 -9.94
C GLU A 322 -22.47 6.82 -10.21
N ILE A 323 -21.68 5.89 -9.66
CA ILE A 323 -21.86 4.43 -9.76
C ILE A 323 -22.20 3.88 -8.38
N ASP A 324 -23.26 3.09 -8.29
CA ASP A 324 -23.63 2.41 -7.05
C ASP A 324 -22.67 1.28 -6.70
N VAL A 325 -22.38 1.13 -5.40
CA VAL A 325 -21.63 -0.02 -4.89
C VAL A 325 -22.59 -1.19 -4.67
N ASP A 326 -22.83 -1.93 -5.75
CA ASP A 326 -23.70 -3.11 -5.72
C ASP A 326 -23.07 -4.31 -4.96
N PRO A 327 -23.83 -5.39 -4.70
CA PRO A 327 -23.33 -6.56 -3.98
C PRO A 327 -22.10 -7.24 -4.63
N GLY A 328 -21.98 -7.20 -5.96
CA GLY A 328 -20.86 -7.78 -6.69
C GLY A 328 -19.56 -7.01 -6.43
N LEU A 329 -19.61 -5.68 -6.54
CA LEU A 329 -18.49 -4.81 -6.19
C LEU A 329 -18.15 -4.90 -4.69
N ALA A 330 -19.15 -4.83 -3.82
CA ALA A 330 -18.96 -4.91 -2.37
C ALA A 330 -18.28 -6.22 -1.93
N ALA A 331 -18.65 -7.34 -2.57
CA ALA A 331 -18.03 -8.64 -2.34
C ALA A 331 -16.58 -8.71 -2.84
N ALA A 332 -16.28 -8.10 -3.98
CA ALA A 332 -14.90 -7.98 -4.48
C ALA A 332 -14.02 -7.19 -3.50
N LEU A 333 -14.53 -6.08 -2.95
CA LEU A 333 -13.84 -5.24 -1.97
C LEU A 333 -13.66 -5.89 -0.58
N ALA A 334 -14.38 -6.98 -0.28
CA ALA A 334 -14.24 -7.73 0.97
C ALA A 334 -13.13 -8.80 0.89
N ARG A 335 -12.62 -9.10 -0.31
CA ARG A 335 -11.56 -10.09 -0.55
C ARG A 335 -10.18 -9.41 -0.59
N PRO A 336 -9.08 -10.17 -0.39
CA PRO A 336 -7.74 -9.66 -0.67
C PRO A 336 -7.63 -9.15 -2.10
N LEU A 337 -6.81 -8.10 -2.30
CA LEU A 337 -6.57 -7.55 -3.63
C LEU A 337 -5.97 -8.63 -4.55
N PRO A 338 -6.52 -8.82 -5.76
CA PRO A 338 -6.02 -9.81 -6.69
C PRO A 338 -4.66 -9.40 -7.25
N GLU A 339 -3.83 -10.38 -7.57
CA GLU A 339 -2.72 -10.15 -8.50
C GLU A 339 -3.31 -9.94 -9.90
N THR A 340 -2.86 -8.90 -10.59
CA THR A 340 -3.35 -8.58 -11.93
C THR A 340 -2.52 -9.31 -12.99
N GLY A 341 -3.11 -9.60 -14.16
CA GLY A 341 -2.40 -10.25 -15.28
C GLY A 341 -1.22 -9.47 -15.87
N THR A 342 -1.01 -8.22 -15.41
CA THR A 342 0.14 -7.38 -15.79
C THR A 342 1.27 -7.37 -14.75
N THR A 343 1.13 -8.14 -13.69
CA THR A 343 2.12 -8.26 -12.60
C THR A 343 3.27 -9.15 -13.04
N ILE A 344 4.50 -8.60 -13.10
CA ILE A 344 5.70 -9.40 -13.42
C ILE A 344 6.18 -10.13 -12.15
N THR A 345 6.28 -9.38 -11.05
CA THR A 345 6.54 -9.90 -9.71
C THR A 345 5.67 -9.15 -8.70
N PRO A 346 5.31 -9.77 -7.56
CA PRO A 346 4.34 -9.21 -6.63
C PRO A 346 4.66 -7.76 -6.20
N PRO A 347 3.64 -6.88 -6.09
CA PRO A 347 3.87 -5.48 -5.74
C PRO A 347 4.42 -5.35 -4.32
N SER A 348 5.53 -4.61 -4.18
CA SER A 348 6.11 -4.22 -2.89
C SER A 348 6.58 -2.77 -2.95
N PRO A 349 6.30 -1.95 -1.91
CA PRO A 349 6.65 -0.53 -1.89
C PRO A 349 8.16 -0.26 -1.88
N ILE A 350 8.97 -1.29 -1.59
CA ILE A 350 10.43 -1.22 -1.50
C ILE A 350 11.13 -2.01 -2.61
N LYS A 351 10.37 -2.66 -3.50
CA LYS A 351 10.90 -3.50 -4.59
C LYS A 351 11.94 -2.77 -5.44
N TRP A 352 11.74 -1.47 -5.67
CA TRP A 352 12.65 -0.62 -6.43
C TRP A 352 14.07 -0.57 -5.84
N ARG A 353 14.25 -0.82 -4.53
CA ARG A 353 15.57 -0.86 -3.88
C ARG A 353 16.39 -2.07 -4.30
N SER A 354 15.74 -3.14 -4.73
CA SER A 354 16.40 -4.38 -5.18
C SER A 354 16.65 -4.40 -6.68
N ASN A 355 16.23 -3.36 -7.42
CA ASN A 355 16.45 -3.27 -8.86
C ASN A 355 17.85 -2.65 -9.13
N PRO A 356 18.81 -3.41 -9.69
CA PRO A 356 20.19 -2.97 -9.84
C PRO A 356 20.37 -1.87 -10.90
N GLU A 357 19.42 -1.68 -11.81
CA GLU A 357 19.43 -0.65 -12.85
C GLU A 357 18.80 0.67 -12.38
N PHE A 358 18.03 0.65 -11.29
CA PHE A 358 17.36 1.85 -10.78
C PHE A 358 18.29 2.67 -9.87
N ARG A 359 18.30 4.00 -10.07
CA ARG A 359 18.97 4.96 -9.16
C ARG A 359 18.02 6.12 -8.86
N GLU A 360 17.73 6.36 -7.57
CA GLU A 360 16.79 7.41 -7.13
C GLU A 360 17.23 8.82 -7.56
N SER A 361 18.54 9.06 -7.73
CA SER A 361 19.09 10.35 -8.19
C SER A 361 18.60 10.77 -9.58
N ALA A 362 18.23 9.83 -10.46
CA ALA A 362 17.69 10.13 -11.78
C ALA A 362 16.32 10.83 -11.73
N LEU A 363 15.63 10.78 -10.58
CA LEU A 363 14.36 11.47 -10.38
C LEU A 363 14.51 12.93 -9.92
N ALA A 364 15.72 13.36 -9.51
CA ALA A 364 15.94 14.69 -8.96
C ALA A 364 15.45 15.83 -9.89
N PRO A 365 15.64 15.79 -11.23
CA PRO A 365 15.11 16.81 -12.13
C PRO A 365 13.58 16.94 -12.11
N HIS A 366 12.87 15.91 -11.66
CA HIS A 366 11.41 15.84 -11.63
C HIS A 366 10.81 15.99 -10.23
N ALA A 367 11.59 16.50 -9.26
CA ALA A 367 11.14 16.68 -7.88
C ALA A 367 9.86 17.53 -7.77
N HIS A 368 9.70 18.54 -8.64
CA HIS A 368 8.50 19.38 -8.69
C HIS A 368 7.26 18.58 -9.11
N LEU A 369 7.34 17.78 -10.18
CA LEU A 369 6.25 16.91 -10.61
C LEU A 369 5.89 15.90 -9.51
N MET A 370 6.88 15.31 -8.84
CA MET A 370 6.65 14.40 -7.71
C MET A 370 5.93 15.10 -6.55
N ALA A 371 6.29 16.36 -6.25
CA ALA A 371 5.60 17.15 -5.25
C ALA A 371 4.14 17.43 -5.65
N ARG A 372 3.92 17.89 -6.88
CA ARG A 372 2.57 18.12 -7.43
C ARG A 372 1.68 16.89 -7.31
N LEU A 373 2.15 15.72 -7.76
CA LEU A 373 1.38 14.47 -7.68
C LEU A 373 1.01 14.10 -6.24
N ARG A 374 1.89 14.34 -5.26
CA ARG A 374 1.58 14.12 -3.84
C ARG A 374 0.53 15.12 -3.31
N GLU A 375 0.55 16.34 -3.83
CA GLU A 375 -0.34 17.43 -3.38
C GLU A 375 -1.73 17.37 -4.00
N LEU A 376 -1.93 16.62 -5.10
CA LEU A 376 -3.26 16.36 -5.68
C LEU A 376 -4.23 15.75 -4.65
N HIS A 377 -3.71 15.06 -3.63
CA HIS A 377 -4.47 14.40 -2.56
C HIS A 377 -4.56 15.21 -1.26
N ARG A 378 -5.16 16.40 -1.33
CA ARG A 378 -5.61 17.12 -0.12
C ARG A 378 -7.10 16.96 0.20
N GLU A 379 -7.67 15.80 -0.13
CA GLU A 379 -8.61 15.19 0.82
C GLU A 379 -7.87 14.01 1.46
N PRO A 380 -7.54 14.07 2.76
CA PRO A 380 -6.94 12.94 3.43
C PRO A 380 -7.86 11.74 3.25
N ALA A 381 -7.31 10.58 2.87
CA ALA A 381 -7.99 9.32 3.09
C ALA A 381 -8.60 9.39 4.49
N PRO A 382 -9.91 9.16 4.67
CA PRO A 382 -10.50 9.21 5.99
C PRO A 382 -9.61 8.33 6.88
N PRO A 383 -9.17 8.83 8.05
CA PRO A 383 -8.39 8.01 8.96
C PRO A 383 -9.14 6.68 9.12
N PRO A 384 -8.43 5.53 9.26
CA PRO A 384 -9.10 4.28 9.60
C PRO A 384 -10.13 4.58 10.68
N PRO A 385 -11.36 4.05 10.58
CA PRO A 385 -12.50 4.49 11.39
C PRO A 385 -12.01 4.69 12.82
N ARG A 386 -12.17 5.93 13.34
CA ARG A 386 -11.65 6.29 14.66
C ARG A 386 -12.07 5.17 15.61
N PRO A 387 -11.13 4.49 16.30
CA PRO A 387 -11.50 3.45 17.24
C PRO A 387 -12.51 4.05 18.19
N ASP A 388 -13.58 3.30 18.44
CA ASP A 388 -14.69 3.81 19.21
C ASP A 388 -14.20 4.22 20.61
N TRP A 389 -14.17 5.54 20.86
CA TRP A 389 -13.78 6.11 22.15
C TRP A 389 -14.76 5.73 23.27
N THR A 390 -15.88 5.04 22.95
CA THR A 390 -16.82 4.51 23.94
C THR A 390 -16.28 3.35 24.75
N SER A 391 -15.18 2.70 24.33
CA SER A 391 -14.61 1.58 25.09
C SER A 391 -14.26 2.02 26.52
N ARG A 392 -14.94 1.40 27.51
CA ARG A 392 -14.74 1.66 28.94
C ARG A 392 -13.47 1.03 29.51
N VAL A 393 -12.72 0.27 28.71
CA VAL A 393 -11.47 -0.37 29.16
C VAL A 393 -10.43 0.70 29.46
N ARG A 394 -9.83 0.64 30.66
CA ARG A 394 -8.81 1.58 31.15
C ARG A 394 -7.58 0.82 31.61
N TYR A 395 -6.40 1.41 31.37
CA TYR A 395 -5.12 0.85 31.78
C TYR A 395 -4.85 1.12 33.26
N ALA A 396 -4.41 0.07 33.97
CA ALA A 396 -3.89 0.15 35.32
C ALA A 396 -2.93 -1.01 35.60
N CYS A 397 -1.79 -0.70 36.22
CA CYS A 397 -0.88 -1.69 36.81
C CYS A 397 -1.08 -1.70 38.34
N PHE A 398 -2.00 -2.53 38.83
CA PHE A 398 -2.25 -2.62 40.27
C PHE A 398 -1.15 -3.39 41.00
N LEU A 399 -0.77 -2.91 42.19
CA LEU A 399 0.23 -3.53 43.07
C LEU A 399 -0.08 -5.00 43.41
N ASP A 400 -1.36 -5.32 43.62
CA ASP A 400 -1.84 -6.66 43.97
C ASP A 400 -1.87 -7.63 42.76
N GLN A 401 -1.70 -7.12 41.54
CA GLN A 401 -1.65 -7.88 40.30
C GLN A 401 -0.23 -8.03 39.75
N ALA A 402 0.79 -7.50 40.44
CA ALA A 402 2.18 -7.61 40.01
C ALA A 402 2.68 -9.06 40.17
N PRO A 403 3.27 -9.66 39.11
CA PRO A 403 3.68 -11.06 39.11
C PRO A 403 4.75 -11.34 40.19
N VAL A 404 4.64 -12.47 40.88
CA VAL A 404 5.60 -12.87 41.92
C VAL A 404 6.94 -13.20 41.27
N ARG A 405 7.99 -12.48 41.67
CA ARG A 405 9.35 -12.74 41.20
C ARG A 405 9.88 -13.99 41.91
N ARG A 406 10.31 -15.02 41.16
CA ARG A 406 11.09 -16.11 41.76
C ARG A 406 12.41 -15.53 42.27
N PRO A 407 12.84 -15.83 43.51
CA PRO A 407 14.14 -15.37 44.00
C PRO A 407 15.25 -15.91 43.09
N SER A 408 16.18 -15.04 42.68
CA SER A 408 17.37 -15.46 41.96
C SER A 408 18.28 -16.19 42.95
N PRO A 409 18.86 -17.35 42.62
CA PRO A 409 19.70 -18.14 43.53
C PRO A 409 21.00 -17.42 43.97
N GLU A 410 21.32 -16.26 43.36
CA GLU A 410 22.52 -15.46 43.63
C GLU A 410 22.24 -14.14 44.39
N ALA A 411 21.07 -13.97 45.02
CA ALA A 411 20.81 -12.76 45.81
C ALA A 411 21.67 -12.76 47.09
N PRO A 412 22.57 -11.79 47.32
CA PRO A 412 23.30 -11.70 48.58
C PRO A 412 22.34 -11.51 49.75
N GLU A 413 22.62 -12.21 50.85
CA GLU A 413 21.84 -12.15 52.08
C GLU A 413 21.72 -10.72 52.64
N ALA A 414 20.55 -10.47 53.21
CA ALA A 414 20.05 -9.19 53.69
C ALA A 414 20.91 -8.56 54.78
N THR A 415 21.58 -7.44 54.45
CA THR A 415 22.08 -6.45 55.43
C THR A 415 21.80 -5.00 55.04
N ALA A 416 21.29 -4.75 53.83
CA ALA A 416 20.99 -3.39 53.38
C ALA A 416 19.65 -2.89 53.95
N SER A 417 19.68 -1.70 54.56
CA SER A 417 18.48 -1.08 55.12
C SER A 417 17.48 -0.72 54.01
N PRO A 418 16.20 -1.11 54.13
CA PRO A 418 15.20 -0.78 53.14
C PRO A 418 14.91 0.73 53.15
N ILE A 419 14.79 1.30 51.96
CA ILE A 419 14.41 2.69 51.74
C ILE A 419 13.21 2.77 50.80
N VAL A 420 12.45 3.85 50.90
CA VAL A 420 11.47 4.24 49.89
C VAL A 420 12.22 4.81 48.69
N ALA A 421 11.86 4.39 47.47
CA ALA A 421 12.50 4.85 46.23
C ALA A 421 12.65 6.38 46.20
N PRO A 422 13.86 6.93 45.96
CA PRO A 422 14.09 8.38 45.96
C PRO A 422 13.26 9.15 44.91
N SER A 423 12.89 8.48 43.83
CA SER A 423 12.06 9.04 42.76
C SER A 423 10.55 9.00 43.06
N LEU A 424 10.12 8.37 44.16
CA LEU A 424 8.71 8.18 44.45
C LEU A 424 7.98 9.53 44.51
N ARG A 425 6.86 9.60 43.79
CA ARG A 425 5.84 10.64 43.97
C ARG A 425 4.49 9.97 44.15
N VAL A 426 3.83 10.27 45.27
CA VAL A 426 2.48 9.78 45.55
C VAL A 426 1.47 10.78 45.01
N GLN A 427 0.49 10.27 44.26
CA GLN A 427 -0.64 11.03 43.77
C GLN A 427 -1.91 10.50 44.42
N ILE A 428 -2.63 11.39 45.11
CA ILE A 428 -3.95 11.14 45.66
C ILE A 428 -4.94 12.07 44.96
N GLY A 429 -5.98 11.50 44.34
CA GLY A 429 -6.96 12.24 43.55
C GLY A 429 -6.53 12.51 42.11
N ALA A 430 -7.25 13.41 41.45
CA ALA A 430 -7.16 13.62 39.99
C ALA A 430 -5.93 14.43 39.54
N THR A 431 -5.29 15.17 40.45
CA THR A 431 -4.20 16.10 40.10
C THR A 431 -2.86 15.39 40.08
N VAL A 432 -2.18 15.44 38.92
CA VAL A 432 -0.82 14.92 38.78
C VAL A 432 0.19 15.86 39.46
N PRO A 433 1.20 15.35 40.18
CA PRO A 433 2.26 16.17 40.76
C PRO A 433 2.91 17.10 39.73
N LEU A 434 3.07 18.38 40.05
CA LEU A 434 3.47 19.44 39.10
C LEU A 434 4.74 19.08 38.31
N GLY A 435 5.74 18.51 38.99
CA GLY A 435 7.01 18.09 38.37
C GLY A 435 6.88 16.96 37.34
N LEU A 436 5.76 16.23 37.32
CA LEU A 436 5.51 15.10 36.42
C LEU A 436 4.64 15.46 35.22
N VAL A 437 4.03 16.66 35.18
CA VAL A 437 3.03 17.03 34.17
C VAL A 437 3.54 16.85 32.74
N ARG A 438 4.78 17.26 32.45
CA ARG A 438 5.39 17.14 31.11
C ARG A 438 5.70 15.70 30.71
N ARG A 439 5.97 14.84 31.69
CA ARG A 439 6.35 13.42 31.52
C ARG A 439 5.16 12.48 31.52
N THR A 440 3.97 12.96 31.88
CA THR A 440 2.74 12.17 32.01
C THR A 440 1.68 12.54 30.96
N ARG A 441 2.15 12.96 29.77
CA ARG A 441 1.30 13.13 28.58
C ARG A 441 0.76 11.76 28.13
N PHE A 442 -0.38 11.76 27.43
CA PHE A 442 -1.03 10.54 26.89
C PHE A 442 -1.64 9.59 27.93
N ARG A 443 -2.07 10.12 29.08
CA ARG A 443 -2.70 9.35 30.17
C ARG A 443 -4.23 9.20 30.02
N ASP A 444 -4.79 9.51 28.86
CA ASP A 444 -6.26 9.61 28.67
C ASP A 444 -7.00 8.29 28.91
N ARG A 445 -6.29 7.16 28.80
CA ARG A 445 -6.83 5.82 29.05
C ARG A 445 -6.42 5.23 30.40
N PHE A 446 -5.73 6.00 31.24
CA PHE A 446 -5.38 5.57 32.59
C PHE A 446 -6.63 5.47 33.46
N ARG A 447 -6.64 4.50 34.37
CA ARG A 447 -7.74 4.37 35.33
C ARG A 447 -7.68 5.50 36.35
N ALA A 448 -8.74 6.29 36.40
CA ALA A 448 -8.90 7.37 37.37
C ALA A 448 -9.33 6.86 38.75
N ASP A 449 -9.31 7.75 39.74
CA ASP A 449 -9.87 7.57 41.08
C ASP A 449 -9.20 6.50 41.96
N PHE A 450 -7.91 6.23 41.77
CA PHE A 450 -7.13 5.38 42.66
C PHE A 450 -5.83 6.08 43.08
N PRO A 451 -5.27 5.78 44.27
CA PRO A 451 -3.93 6.20 44.62
C PRO A 451 -2.90 5.70 43.58
N LEU A 452 -2.03 6.60 43.16
CA LEU A 452 -1.00 6.36 42.15
C LEU A 452 0.38 6.59 42.76
N LEU A 453 1.27 5.63 42.58
CA LEU A 453 2.69 5.72 42.93
C LEU A 453 3.48 5.86 41.64
N TRP A 454 4.08 7.03 41.44
CA TRP A 454 4.96 7.29 40.31
C TRP A 454 6.39 7.01 40.73
N ILE A 455 7.05 6.08 40.05
CA ILE A 455 8.45 5.72 40.33
C ILE A 455 9.24 5.78 39.03
N GLU A 456 10.37 6.46 39.09
CA GLU A 456 11.34 6.43 38.01
C GLU A 456 12.28 5.27 38.21
N ASP A 457 12.40 4.40 37.20
CA ASP A 457 13.45 3.37 37.17
C ASP A 457 14.82 4.07 37.09
N PRO A 458 15.74 3.79 38.04
CA PRO A 458 16.96 4.57 38.22
C PRO A 458 17.95 4.45 37.06
N ALA A 459 17.76 3.50 36.14
CA ALA A 459 18.73 3.18 35.09
C ALA A 459 18.24 3.51 33.67
N THR A 460 16.94 3.29 33.43
CA THR A 460 16.26 3.58 32.17
C THR A 460 15.57 4.94 32.17
N CYS A 461 15.42 5.54 33.35
CA CYS A 461 14.65 6.76 33.61
C CYS A 461 13.17 6.64 33.22
N VAL A 462 12.65 5.43 32.96
CA VAL A 462 11.23 5.24 32.63
C VAL A 462 10.38 5.56 33.87
N LEU A 463 9.39 6.44 33.70
CA LEU A 463 8.43 6.75 34.77
C LEU A 463 7.29 5.72 34.77
N TYR A 464 7.21 4.91 35.82
CA TYR A 464 6.22 3.87 35.99
C TYR A 464 5.08 4.30 36.94
N PRO A 465 3.82 4.23 36.50
CA PRO A 465 2.64 4.40 37.36
C PRO A 465 2.17 3.08 37.98
N PHE A 466 2.16 2.97 39.31
CA PHE A 466 1.54 1.84 40.02
C PHE A 466 0.27 2.27 40.74
N TRP A 467 -0.80 1.50 40.54
CA TRP A 467 -2.09 1.73 41.19
C TRP A 467 -2.18 0.94 42.48
N ALA A 468 -2.64 1.58 43.54
CA ALA A 468 -2.97 0.89 44.78
C ALA A 468 -4.48 0.88 45.02
N GLN A 469 -4.94 -0.08 45.83
CA GLN A 469 -6.32 -0.07 46.32
C GLN A 469 -6.56 1.15 47.22
N ARG A 470 -7.80 1.66 47.22
CA ARG A 470 -8.16 2.90 47.93
C ARG A 470 -7.94 2.80 49.44
N GLU A 471 -8.13 1.62 50.01
CA GLU A 471 -7.90 1.33 51.43
C GLU A 471 -6.45 1.59 51.86
N HIS A 472 -5.48 1.52 50.93
CA HIS A 472 -4.08 1.77 51.21
C HIS A 472 -3.70 3.26 51.16
N ALA A 473 -4.60 4.17 50.77
CA ALA A 473 -4.27 5.58 50.54
C ALA A 473 -3.58 6.25 51.73
N HIS A 474 -4.06 6.00 52.95
CA HIS A 474 -3.48 6.58 54.17
C HIS A 474 -2.05 6.09 54.43
N ALA A 475 -1.81 4.78 54.30
CA ALA A 475 -0.48 4.20 54.48
C ALA A 475 0.52 4.72 53.42
N LEU A 476 0.06 4.90 52.19
CA LEU A 476 0.90 5.41 51.09
C LEU A 476 1.28 6.88 51.25
N GLN A 477 0.42 7.71 51.86
CA GLN A 477 0.74 9.12 52.15
C GLN A 477 1.88 9.28 53.16
N GLN A 478 2.15 8.25 53.97
CA GLN A 478 3.24 8.26 54.96
C GLN A 478 4.60 7.91 54.35
N LEU A 479 4.65 7.48 53.08
CA LEU A 479 5.90 7.18 52.40
C LEU A 479 6.69 8.45 52.10
N VAL A 480 7.91 8.54 52.62
CA VAL A 480 8.83 9.65 52.34
C VAL A 480 9.98 9.14 51.48
N ALA A 481 10.12 9.68 50.26
CA ALA A 481 11.14 9.27 49.32
C ALA A 481 12.56 9.37 49.93
N GLY A 482 13.37 8.32 49.76
CA GLY A 482 14.73 8.22 50.29
C GLY A 482 14.83 7.90 51.78
N GLN A 483 13.72 7.84 52.51
CA GLN A 483 13.69 7.48 53.94
C GLN A 483 13.33 6.00 54.15
N PRO A 484 13.59 5.43 55.33
CA PRO A 484 13.07 4.10 55.68
C PRO A 484 11.54 4.05 55.58
N PRO A 485 10.96 2.92 55.12
CA PRO A 485 9.51 2.80 55.05
C PRO A 485 8.89 2.83 56.47
N PRO A 486 7.70 3.44 56.64
CA PRO A 486 6.97 3.38 57.90
C PRO A 486 6.52 1.93 58.20
N PRO A 487 5.99 1.65 59.39
CA PRO A 487 5.30 0.38 59.66
C PRO A 487 4.15 0.16 58.67
N LEU A 488 4.23 -0.93 57.90
CA LEU A 488 3.25 -1.29 56.88
C LEU A 488 2.76 -2.73 57.13
N ASP A 489 1.53 -3.02 56.72
CA ASP A 489 1.03 -4.39 56.63
C ASP A 489 1.98 -5.25 55.76
N GLY A 490 2.18 -6.51 56.17
CA GLY A 490 3.14 -7.40 55.52
C GLY A 490 2.88 -7.60 54.03
N ARG A 491 1.60 -7.73 53.65
CA ARG A 491 1.20 -7.92 52.25
C ARG A 491 1.43 -6.66 51.43
N LEU A 492 1.05 -5.49 51.94
CA LEU A 492 1.31 -4.21 51.26
C LEU A 492 2.82 -3.95 51.12
N ARG A 493 3.60 -4.25 52.16
CA ARG A 493 5.06 -4.11 52.14
C ARG A 493 5.69 -4.97 51.04
N GLU A 494 5.29 -6.24 50.94
CA GLU A 494 5.76 -7.14 49.88
C GLU A 494 5.37 -6.65 48.48
N GLN A 495 4.14 -6.16 48.31
CA GLN A 495 3.67 -5.60 47.05
C GLN A 495 4.50 -4.38 46.62
N LEU A 496 4.77 -3.47 47.56
CA LEU A 496 5.60 -2.28 47.33
C LEU A 496 7.06 -2.64 47.03
N ALA A 497 7.61 -3.65 47.70
CA ALA A 497 8.97 -4.13 47.43
C ALA A 497 9.08 -4.75 46.02
N ARG A 498 8.07 -5.51 45.60
CA ARG A 498 8.04 -6.20 44.29
C ARG A 498 8.12 -5.26 43.09
N VAL A 499 7.57 -4.06 43.23
CA VAL A 499 7.58 -3.03 42.17
C VAL A 499 8.67 -1.97 42.38
N GLY A 500 9.56 -2.17 43.36
CA GLY A 500 10.67 -1.28 43.64
C GLY A 500 10.30 0.02 44.37
N VAL A 501 9.09 0.16 44.93
CA VAL A 501 8.74 1.30 45.80
C VAL A 501 9.55 1.22 47.09
N ILE A 502 9.66 0.03 47.66
CA ILE A 502 10.59 -0.28 48.75
C ILE A 502 11.78 -0.99 48.12
N THR A 503 12.96 -0.40 48.21
CA THR A 503 14.19 -0.87 47.58
C THR A 503 15.36 -0.73 48.54
N THR A 504 16.58 -1.00 48.08
CA THR A 504 17.82 -0.70 48.79
C THR A 504 18.76 0.07 47.84
N GLU A 505 19.70 0.84 48.39
CA GLU A 505 20.72 1.51 47.58
C GLU A 505 21.50 0.51 46.74
N LEU A 506 21.89 -0.63 47.34
CA LEU A 506 22.58 -1.71 46.65
C LEU A 506 21.78 -2.26 45.45
N ALA A 507 20.46 -2.41 45.58
CA ALA A 507 19.61 -2.88 44.50
C ALA A 507 19.49 -1.85 43.36
N ASN A 508 19.40 -0.56 43.70
CA ASN A 508 19.39 0.52 42.72
C ASN A 508 20.71 0.57 41.94
N ASP A 509 21.84 0.48 42.64
CA ASP A 509 23.17 0.45 42.02
C ASP A 509 23.37 -0.77 41.12
N ALA A 510 22.90 -1.94 41.56
CA ALA A 510 22.92 -3.15 40.74
C ALA A 510 22.07 -2.98 39.48
N ARG A 511 20.89 -2.35 39.57
CA ARG A 511 20.03 -2.04 38.42
C ARG A 511 20.70 -1.08 37.44
N ILE A 512 21.39 -0.05 37.92
CA ILE A 512 22.16 0.89 37.10
C ILE A 512 23.27 0.16 36.35
N ARG A 513 24.10 -0.62 37.05
CA ARG A 513 25.21 -1.38 36.44
C ARG A 513 24.73 -2.38 35.40
N ALA A 514 23.70 -3.17 35.71
CA ALA A 514 23.15 -4.16 34.79
C ALA A 514 22.62 -3.52 33.50
N THR A 515 21.92 -2.39 33.62
CA THR A 515 21.36 -1.65 32.48
C THR A 515 22.44 -0.99 31.64
N ALA A 516 23.49 -0.43 32.27
CA ALA A 516 24.64 0.12 31.55
C ALA A 516 25.32 -0.96 30.71
N ALA A 517 25.56 -2.14 31.29
CA ALA A 517 26.14 -3.28 30.56
C ALA A 517 25.23 -3.77 29.42
N MET A 518 23.90 -3.75 29.60
CA MET A 518 22.95 -4.07 28.54
C MET A 518 23.03 -3.07 27.38
N VAL A 519 23.05 -1.77 27.68
CA VAL A 519 23.12 -0.70 26.66
C VAL A 519 24.42 -0.79 25.87
N GLU A 520 25.54 -1.05 26.54
CA GLU A 520 26.83 -1.21 25.89
C GLU A 520 26.81 -2.36 24.88
N ARG A 521 26.32 -3.53 25.29
CA ARG A 521 26.17 -4.69 24.39
C ARG A 521 25.22 -4.40 23.23
N ALA A 522 24.06 -3.80 23.52
CA ALA A 522 23.06 -3.49 22.51
C ALA A 522 23.58 -2.47 21.49
N ARG A 523 24.35 -1.47 21.93
CA ARG A 523 24.97 -0.47 21.06
C ARG A 523 26.02 -1.10 20.15
N ALA A 524 26.93 -1.90 20.70
CA ALA A 524 27.95 -2.58 19.90
C ALA A 524 27.32 -3.52 18.83
N ALA A 525 26.25 -4.22 19.20
CA ALA A 525 25.48 -5.03 18.25
C ALA A 525 24.76 -4.16 17.20
N PHE A 526 24.21 -3.01 17.59
CA PHE A 526 23.53 -2.10 16.69
C PHE A 526 24.49 -1.45 15.68
N GLU A 527 25.70 -1.08 16.09
CA GLU A 527 26.71 -0.49 15.22
C GLU A 527 27.18 -1.47 14.12
N THR A 528 27.27 -2.77 14.45
CA THR A 528 27.79 -3.80 13.53
C THR A 528 26.70 -4.52 12.73
N GLY A 529 25.59 -4.86 13.38
CA GLY A 529 24.48 -5.65 12.82
C GLY A 529 23.21 -4.86 12.55
N ARG A 530 23.14 -3.59 12.95
CA ARG A 530 21.96 -2.71 12.84
C ARG A 530 20.75 -3.15 13.68
N TYR A 531 20.98 -4.00 14.69
CA TYR A 531 20.01 -4.36 15.73
C TYR A 531 20.70 -4.65 17.07
N GLY A 532 19.98 -4.51 18.18
CA GLY A 532 20.46 -4.80 19.53
C GLY A 532 19.35 -5.24 20.47
N GLU A 533 19.58 -6.33 21.21
CA GLU A 533 18.63 -6.87 22.18
C GLU A 533 18.64 -6.08 23.50
N LEU A 534 17.45 -5.87 24.06
CA LEU A 534 17.19 -5.12 25.28
C LEU A 534 16.33 -5.98 26.23
N PRO A 535 16.92 -7.02 26.84
CA PRO A 535 16.20 -7.91 27.75
C PRO A 535 15.73 -7.18 29.01
N GLY A 536 14.49 -7.41 29.41
CA GLY A 536 13.88 -6.79 30.59
C GLY A 536 13.83 -5.26 30.51
N LEU A 537 13.68 -4.70 29.30
CA LEU A 537 13.58 -3.26 29.10
C LEU A 537 12.37 -2.68 29.85
N LEU A 538 11.20 -3.32 29.71
CA LEU A 538 9.99 -2.93 30.41
C LEU A 538 9.83 -3.73 31.70
N HIS A 539 9.43 -3.04 32.78
CA HIS A 539 9.13 -3.67 34.06
C HIS A 539 8.05 -4.76 33.92
N LEU A 540 8.31 -5.98 34.42
CA LEU A 540 7.42 -7.14 34.25
C LEU A 540 5.98 -6.91 34.69
N ALA A 541 5.76 -6.20 35.80
CA ALA A 541 4.41 -5.83 36.24
C ALA A 541 3.65 -4.97 35.20
N HIS A 542 4.37 -4.09 34.49
CA HIS A 542 3.79 -3.30 33.40
C HIS A 542 3.58 -4.11 32.13
N SER A 543 4.48 -5.04 31.79
CA SER A 543 4.27 -6.01 30.70
C SER A 543 2.98 -6.80 30.93
N ALA A 544 2.82 -7.40 32.10
CA ALA A 544 1.61 -8.15 32.48
C ALA A 544 0.34 -7.28 32.47
N ALA A 545 0.43 -6.03 32.94
CA ALA A 545 -0.70 -5.10 32.91
C ALA A 545 -1.08 -4.69 31.47
N LEU A 546 -0.09 -4.48 30.59
CA LEU A 546 -0.32 -4.17 29.17
C LEU A 546 -0.95 -5.35 28.45
N ALA A 547 -0.47 -6.57 28.68
CA ALA A 547 -1.08 -7.79 28.13
C ALA A 547 -2.57 -7.91 28.52
N ARG A 548 -2.90 -7.73 29.81
CA ARG A 548 -4.30 -7.72 30.27
C ARG A 548 -5.13 -6.61 29.61
N TYR A 549 -4.55 -5.41 29.51
CA TYR A 549 -5.22 -4.25 28.92
C TYR A 549 -5.57 -4.47 27.44
N TYR A 550 -4.60 -4.90 26.63
CA TYR A 550 -4.83 -5.14 25.19
C TYR A 550 -5.74 -6.33 24.93
N ARG A 551 -5.67 -7.38 25.75
CA ARG A 551 -6.63 -8.50 25.68
C ARG A 551 -8.05 -8.03 25.95
N ALA A 552 -8.26 -7.27 27.03
CA ALA A 552 -9.57 -6.70 27.34
C ALA A 552 -10.09 -5.74 26.25
N LEU A 553 -9.20 -5.00 25.59
CA LEU A 553 -9.59 -4.14 24.45
C LEU A 553 -10.06 -4.95 23.24
N VAL A 554 -9.39 -6.05 22.92
CA VAL A 554 -9.82 -6.97 21.85
C VAL A 554 -11.14 -7.63 22.21
N ASP A 555 -11.27 -8.17 23.41
CA ASP A 555 -12.46 -8.89 23.86
C ASP A 555 -13.71 -7.98 23.91
N ALA A 556 -13.52 -6.70 24.24
CA ALA A 556 -14.61 -5.72 24.27
C ALA A 556 -15.08 -5.28 22.88
N GLY A 557 -14.48 -5.77 21.79
CA GLY A 557 -14.85 -5.44 20.40
C GLY A 557 -14.51 -4.01 19.97
N GLY A 558 -13.90 -3.20 20.86
CA GLY A 558 -13.51 -1.81 20.59
C GLY A 558 -12.24 -1.66 19.74
N TRP A 559 -11.60 -2.77 19.36
CA TRP A 559 -10.39 -2.80 18.54
C TRP A 559 -10.59 -3.70 17.32
N GLY A 560 -10.90 -3.09 16.17
CA GLY A 560 -11.18 -3.81 14.92
C GLY A 560 -10.03 -4.73 14.48
N LEU A 561 -10.38 -5.87 13.88
CA LEU A 561 -9.42 -6.83 13.32
C LEU A 561 -9.02 -6.43 11.90
N GLY A 562 -7.71 -6.45 11.64
CA GLY A 562 -7.10 -6.17 10.34
C GLY A 562 -6.54 -4.75 10.23
N ASP A 563 -5.38 -4.63 9.60
CA ASP A 563 -4.83 -3.34 9.16
C ASP A 563 -4.06 -3.45 7.84
N ALA A 564 -3.49 -2.32 7.40
CA ALA A 564 -2.85 -2.14 6.09
C ALA A 564 -1.69 -3.12 5.79
N GLN A 565 -1.14 -3.79 6.80
CA GLN A 565 0.01 -4.68 6.64
C GLN A 565 -0.32 -6.15 6.99
N VAL A 566 -1.24 -6.40 7.93
CA VAL A 566 -1.63 -7.76 8.32
C VAL A 566 -3.13 -7.87 8.55
N ARG A 567 -3.79 -8.72 7.73
CA ARG A 567 -5.26 -8.93 7.73
C ARG A 567 -5.81 -9.52 9.04
N LEU A 568 -4.98 -10.28 9.77
CA LEU A 568 -5.35 -10.99 11.00
C LEU A 568 -4.61 -10.44 12.24
N ARG A 569 -4.26 -9.14 12.25
CA ARG A 569 -3.77 -8.46 13.46
C ARG A 569 -4.70 -7.31 13.82
N HIS A 570 -4.87 -7.04 15.11
CA HIS A 570 -5.45 -5.78 15.55
C HIS A 570 -4.32 -4.76 15.62
N GLY A 571 -4.46 -3.65 14.87
CA GLY A 571 -3.47 -2.59 14.78
C GLY A 571 -3.98 -1.29 15.39
N TRP A 572 -3.17 -0.59 16.20
CA TRP A 572 -3.54 0.73 16.73
C TRP A 572 -2.39 1.72 16.67
N HIS A 573 -2.54 2.72 15.79
CA HIS A 573 -1.61 3.83 15.63
C HIS A 573 -1.75 4.87 16.76
N ASN A 574 -0.64 5.25 17.38
CA ASN A 574 -0.57 6.23 18.48
C ASN A 574 -1.56 5.95 19.63
N GLU A 575 -1.75 4.66 19.97
CA GLU A 575 -2.56 4.27 21.13
C GLU A 575 -2.03 4.97 22.39
N PRO A 576 -2.88 5.63 23.21
CA PRO A 576 -2.42 6.53 24.27
C PRO A 576 -1.47 5.89 25.29
N VAL A 577 -1.72 4.65 25.72
CA VAL A 577 -0.88 3.95 26.70
C VAL A 577 0.44 3.54 26.08
N ALA A 578 0.45 3.01 24.85
CA ALA A 578 1.67 2.75 24.09
C ALA A 578 2.48 4.04 23.90
N ARG A 579 1.81 5.15 23.59
CA ARG A 579 2.45 6.47 23.39
C ARG A 579 3.06 7.00 24.69
N TYR A 580 2.43 6.75 25.84
CA TYR A 580 3.04 7.06 27.13
C TYR A 580 4.40 6.38 27.28
N PHE A 581 4.48 5.05 27.08
CA PHE A 581 5.74 4.29 27.21
C PHE A 581 6.75 4.63 26.11
N HIS A 582 6.29 4.86 24.88
CA HIS A 582 7.11 5.30 23.76
C HIS A 582 7.92 6.55 24.15
N HIS A 583 7.27 7.58 24.68
CA HIS A 583 7.97 8.80 25.06
C HIS A 583 8.94 8.60 26.23
N GLN A 584 8.65 7.70 27.19
CA GLN A 584 9.55 7.43 28.32
C GLN A 584 10.88 6.78 27.89
N LEU A 585 10.89 6.04 26.78
CA LEU A 585 12.06 5.26 26.34
C LEU A 585 13.05 6.07 25.48
N THR A 586 12.74 7.32 25.15
CA THR A 586 13.52 8.17 24.22
C THR A 586 15.00 8.29 24.62
N ASP A 587 15.27 8.54 25.90
CA ASP A 587 16.64 8.73 26.38
C ASP A 587 17.45 7.43 26.26
N LEU A 588 16.85 6.29 26.64
CA LEU A 588 17.51 4.99 26.51
C LEU A 588 17.78 4.63 25.04
N VAL A 589 16.82 4.88 24.16
CA VAL A 589 17.00 4.64 22.71
C VAL A 589 18.11 5.52 22.15
N SER A 590 18.22 6.78 22.58
CA SER A 590 19.32 7.67 22.17
C SER A 590 20.70 7.10 22.56
N ARG A 591 20.82 6.51 23.76
CA ARG A 591 22.09 5.89 24.20
C ARG A 591 22.47 4.68 23.35
N VAL A 592 21.51 3.84 22.97
CA VAL A 592 21.77 2.63 22.17
C VAL A 592 21.98 2.99 20.69
N ALA A 593 21.24 3.95 20.15
CA ALA A 593 21.42 4.45 18.79
C ALA A 593 22.74 5.20 18.59
N GLY A 594 23.34 5.71 19.68
CA GLY A 594 24.59 6.48 19.63
C GLY A 594 24.39 7.96 19.27
N GLU A 595 23.15 8.39 19.06
CA GLU A 595 22.78 9.77 18.69
C GLU A 595 21.45 10.20 19.36
N PRO A 596 21.22 11.51 19.58
CA PRO A 596 19.95 11.99 20.10
C PRO A 596 18.79 11.69 19.15
N VAL A 597 17.75 11.04 19.65
CA VAL A 597 16.53 10.76 18.87
C VAL A 597 15.32 11.54 19.39
N ARG A 598 14.25 11.58 18.59
CA ARG A 598 12.92 12.00 19.03
C ARG A 598 11.85 10.97 18.62
N PRO A 599 10.80 10.77 19.45
CA PRO A 599 9.65 9.96 19.08
C PRO A 599 9.02 10.43 17.78
N SER A 600 8.69 9.48 16.91
CA SER A 600 7.88 9.68 15.72
C SER A 600 6.45 9.28 16.03
N TYR A 601 6.09 7.99 15.85
CA TYR A 601 4.81 7.43 16.26
C TYR A 601 5.00 6.04 16.89
N CYS A 602 3.96 5.54 17.56
CA CYS A 602 3.95 4.14 18.01
C CYS A 602 2.82 3.36 17.34
N TYR A 603 3.01 2.05 17.25
CA TYR A 603 2.02 1.13 16.71
C TYR A 603 1.88 -0.11 17.59
N VAL A 604 0.66 -0.42 18.01
CA VAL A 604 0.36 -1.66 18.73
C VAL A 604 -0.07 -2.71 17.72
N SER A 605 0.59 -3.87 17.73
CA SER A 605 0.25 -5.02 16.90
C SER A 605 -0.14 -6.22 17.76
N ALA A 606 -1.44 -6.53 17.83
CA ALA A 606 -1.93 -7.76 18.45
C ALA A 606 -2.25 -8.81 17.39
N TYR A 607 -1.31 -9.74 17.19
CA TYR A 607 -1.41 -10.83 16.23
C TYR A 607 -2.34 -11.93 16.75
N ARG A 608 -3.12 -12.49 15.83
CA ARG A 608 -4.02 -13.63 16.06
C ARG A 608 -3.61 -14.80 15.17
N GLU A 609 -4.21 -15.95 15.41
CA GLU A 609 -3.91 -17.18 14.66
C GLU A 609 -3.94 -16.94 13.14
N GLY A 610 -2.93 -17.44 12.44
CA GLY A 610 -2.78 -17.29 10.99
C GLY A 610 -2.21 -15.95 10.50
N ALA A 611 -1.95 -14.99 11.39
CA ALA A 611 -1.29 -13.73 11.02
C ALA A 611 0.14 -13.96 10.49
N VAL A 612 0.51 -13.27 9.41
CA VAL A 612 1.88 -13.31 8.88
C VAL A 612 2.34 -11.89 8.63
N LEU A 613 3.46 -11.50 9.24
CA LEU A 613 4.15 -10.26 8.93
C LEU A 613 5.23 -10.59 7.91
N ARG A 614 5.02 -10.26 6.63
CA ARG A 614 6.00 -10.55 5.58
C ARG A 614 7.27 -9.69 5.72
N PRO A 615 8.41 -10.12 5.16
CA PRO A 615 9.64 -9.30 5.08
C PRO A 615 9.38 -7.90 4.54
N HIS A 616 9.77 -6.91 5.31
CA HIS A 616 9.66 -5.49 4.98
C HIS A 616 10.73 -4.67 5.70
N VAL A 617 10.88 -3.42 5.28
CA VAL A 617 11.52 -2.36 6.07
C VAL A 617 10.50 -1.28 6.33
N ASP A 618 10.73 -0.48 7.36
CA ASP A 618 9.83 0.55 7.81
C ASP A 618 9.89 1.82 6.92
N ARG A 619 8.95 2.72 7.18
CA ARG A 619 8.84 4.04 6.53
C ARG A 619 9.94 4.97 7.05
N LYS A 620 10.25 6.05 6.31
CA LYS A 620 11.31 7.03 6.68
C LYS A 620 11.14 7.66 8.07
N GLN A 621 9.92 7.66 8.62
CA GLN A 621 9.60 8.09 9.98
C GLN A 621 9.97 7.07 11.07
N CYS A 622 10.59 5.94 10.70
CA CYS A 622 10.95 4.82 11.55
C CYS A 622 12.44 4.48 11.34
N VAL A 623 13.32 5.48 11.49
CA VAL A 623 14.77 5.29 11.35
C VAL A 623 15.25 4.27 12.39
N PHE A 624 14.76 4.42 13.62
CA PHE A 624 14.97 3.48 14.72
C PHE A 624 13.63 2.90 15.16
N THR A 625 13.53 1.58 15.25
CA THR A 625 12.32 0.89 15.72
C THR A 625 12.65 0.02 16.91
N VAL A 626 11.90 0.18 18.00
CA VAL A 626 11.89 -0.74 19.14
C VAL A 626 10.69 -1.66 18.98
N SER A 627 10.94 -2.96 18.87
CA SER A 627 9.92 -4.02 18.97
C SER A 627 9.89 -4.54 20.39
N LEU A 628 8.92 -4.11 21.19
CA LEU A 628 8.74 -4.50 22.59
C LEU A 628 7.65 -5.57 22.73
N TRP A 629 7.99 -6.68 23.40
CA TRP A 629 7.10 -7.80 23.63
C TRP A 629 6.44 -7.71 25.01
N VAL A 630 5.12 -7.88 25.11
CA VAL A 630 4.39 -7.69 26.39
C VAL A 630 3.63 -8.91 26.91
N GLU A 631 3.43 -9.95 26.11
CA GLU A 631 2.77 -11.19 26.56
C GLU A 631 3.78 -12.24 27.02
N ASP A 632 3.36 -13.18 27.87
CA ASP A 632 4.20 -14.33 28.20
C ASP A 632 4.39 -15.19 26.94
N ALA A 633 5.63 -15.61 26.66
CA ALA A 633 5.90 -16.47 25.52
C ALA A 633 5.16 -17.82 25.70
N PRO A 634 4.50 -18.36 24.66
CA PRO A 634 3.95 -19.71 24.72
C PRO A 634 5.07 -20.73 24.99
N ALA A 635 4.77 -21.83 25.67
CA ALA A 635 5.75 -22.86 25.98
C ALA A 635 6.35 -23.46 24.69
N GLY A 636 7.70 -23.53 24.58
CA GLY A 636 8.43 -24.03 23.41
C GLY A 636 9.43 -23.02 22.83
N ASP A 637 9.83 -23.17 21.56
CA ASP A 637 10.84 -22.35 20.84
C ASP A 637 10.41 -20.88 20.56
N GLY A 638 9.23 -20.46 21.04
CA GLY A 638 8.70 -19.11 20.91
C GLY A 638 8.18 -18.75 19.50
N TRP A 639 7.88 -17.47 19.29
CA TRP A 639 7.56 -16.90 17.97
C TRP A 639 8.59 -15.81 17.65
N PRO A 640 9.60 -16.09 16.80
CA PRO A 640 10.74 -15.21 16.63
C PRO A 640 10.45 -13.98 15.76
N LEU A 641 11.23 -12.92 15.98
CA LEU A 641 11.42 -11.82 15.05
C LEU A 641 12.65 -12.15 14.19
N TRP A 642 12.46 -12.16 12.89
CA TRP A 642 13.51 -12.46 11.93
C TRP A 642 14.10 -11.19 11.32
N PHE A 643 15.39 -11.21 11.05
CA PHE A 643 16.12 -10.17 10.33
C PHE A 643 16.93 -10.75 9.19
N HIS A 644 17.02 -10.00 8.09
CA HIS A 644 17.97 -10.27 7.03
C HIS A 644 19.17 -9.33 7.19
N THR A 645 20.27 -9.86 7.72
CA THR A 645 21.51 -9.11 7.95
C THR A 645 22.51 -9.35 6.83
N ALA A 646 23.59 -8.56 6.78
CA ALA A 646 24.70 -8.80 5.86
C ALA A 646 25.38 -10.17 6.07
N ALA A 647 25.30 -10.74 7.28
CA ALA A 647 25.85 -12.05 7.63
C ALA A 647 24.86 -13.22 7.39
N GLY A 648 23.65 -12.92 6.92
CA GLY A 648 22.58 -13.91 6.70
C GLY A 648 21.34 -13.67 7.56
N ILE A 649 20.47 -14.67 7.61
CA ILE A 649 19.20 -14.62 8.34
C ILE A 649 19.45 -14.92 9.82
N VAL A 650 18.93 -14.07 10.70
CA VAL A 650 18.97 -14.26 12.16
C VAL A 650 17.56 -14.21 12.74
N SER A 651 17.33 -14.96 13.80
CA SER A 651 16.06 -14.99 14.55
C SER A 651 16.30 -14.62 16.01
N LEU A 652 15.43 -13.76 16.56
CA LEU A 652 15.45 -13.41 17.97
C LEU A 652 14.11 -13.77 18.62
N THR A 653 14.16 -14.47 19.75
CA THR A 653 12.99 -14.77 20.57
C THR A 653 12.95 -13.82 21.76
N GLN A 654 11.77 -13.27 22.05
CA GLN A 654 11.58 -12.26 23.10
C GLN A 654 10.67 -12.82 24.20
N GLY A 655 11.03 -12.59 25.46
CA GLY A 655 10.16 -12.78 26.62
C GLY A 655 9.32 -11.53 26.94
N ALA A 656 8.43 -11.65 27.92
CA ALA A 656 7.63 -10.52 28.41
C ALA A 656 8.54 -9.41 28.95
N GLY A 657 8.42 -8.20 28.38
CA GLY A 657 9.23 -7.03 28.73
C GLY A 657 10.54 -6.91 27.97
N ASP A 658 10.92 -7.89 27.15
CA ASP A 658 12.09 -7.81 26.29
C ASP A 658 11.80 -6.97 25.05
N ALA A 659 12.79 -6.22 24.59
CA ALA A 659 12.70 -5.46 23.36
C ALA A 659 13.91 -5.71 22.44
N VAL A 660 13.75 -5.38 21.17
CA VAL A 660 14.84 -5.30 20.21
C VAL A 660 14.80 -3.92 19.57
N LEU A 661 15.90 -3.18 19.62
CA LEU A 661 16.09 -1.96 18.83
C LEU A 661 16.74 -2.31 17.51
N PHE A 662 16.21 -1.84 16.38
CA PHE A 662 16.80 -2.08 15.06
C PHE A 662 16.61 -0.89 14.11
N ALA A 663 17.44 -0.84 13.06
CA ALA A 663 17.38 0.19 12.03
C ALA A 663 16.20 -0.07 11.09
N GLY A 664 15.02 0.48 11.44
CA GLY A 664 13.75 0.14 10.79
C GLY A 664 13.75 0.38 9.28
N CYS A 665 14.39 1.44 8.81
CA CYS A 665 14.47 1.78 7.39
C CYS A 665 15.46 0.96 6.57
N GLU A 666 16.38 0.25 7.23
CA GLU A 666 17.55 -0.40 6.63
C GLU A 666 17.46 -1.93 6.71
N LEU A 667 17.00 -2.46 7.84
CA LEU A 667 17.08 -3.88 8.18
C LEU A 667 15.75 -4.60 7.86
N PRO A 668 15.69 -5.45 6.82
CA PRO A 668 14.50 -6.20 6.50
C PRO A 668 14.14 -7.16 7.63
N HIS A 669 12.88 -7.12 8.07
CA HIS A 669 12.41 -7.90 9.22
C HIS A 669 11.01 -8.46 9.01
N TRP A 670 10.72 -9.58 9.68
CA TRP A 670 9.45 -10.29 9.54
C TRP A 670 9.12 -11.19 10.74
N ARG A 671 7.88 -11.66 10.79
CA ARG A 671 7.43 -12.71 11.70
C ARG A 671 6.58 -13.71 10.91
N ASP A 672 6.92 -15.00 11.03
CA ASP A 672 6.18 -16.08 10.37
C ASP A 672 4.81 -16.29 11.01
N ARG A 673 4.09 -17.35 10.67
CA ARG A 673 2.81 -17.65 11.33
C ARG A 673 3.03 -17.89 12.83
N PRO A 674 2.20 -17.29 13.72
CA PRO A 674 2.25 -17.63 15.13
C PRO A 674 1.84 -19.10 15.32
N PRO A 675 2.30 -19.75 16.41
CA PRO A 675 1.88 -21.10 16.76
C PRO A 675 0.35 -21.23 16.85
N PRO A 676 -0.24 -22.43 16.62
CA PRO A 676 -1.67 -22.66 16.79
C PRO A 676 -2.17 -22.23 18.17
N GLY A 677 -3.28 -21.48 18.23
CA GLY A 677 -3.78 -20.87 19.47
C GLY A 677 -2.94 -19.73 20.05
N GLY A 678 -1.86 -19.32 19.36
CA GLY A 678 -0.96 -18.24 19.78
C GLY A 678 -1.58 -16.86 19.58
N ALA A 679 -1.68 -16.10 20.67
CA ALA A 679 -1.90 -14.66 20.66
C ALA A 679 -0.60 -13.96 21.09
N ALA A 680 -0.23 -12.89 20.39
CA ALA A 680 0.95 -12.11 20.73
C ALA A 680 0.70 -10.63 20.49
N THR A 681 1.02 -9.81 21.48
CA THR A 681 0.95 -8.35 21.38
C THR A 681 2.36 -7.77 21.43
N THR A 682 2.71 -7.01 20.40
CA THR A 682 3.99 -6.31 20.27
C THR A 682 3.73 -4.82 20.15
N LEU A 683 4.49 -4.01 20.89
CA LEU A 683 4.50 -2.56 20.80
C LEU A 683 5.68 -2.13 19.94
N LEU A 684 5.40 -1.41 18.86
CA LEU A 684 6.39 -0.84 17.97
C LEU A 684 6.54 0.65 18.30
N PHE A 685 7.74 1.05 18.74
CA PHE A 685 8.06 2.44 19.02
C PHE A 685 9.05 2.95 17.99
N HIS A 686 8.64 3.95 17.21
CA HIS A 686 9.44 4.47 16.11
C HIS A 686 10.03 5.82 16.47
N TYR A 687 11.32 5.97 16.19
CA TYR A 687 12.07 7.19 16.43
C TYR A 687 12.80 7.62 15.16
N VAL A 688 13.13 8.90 15.14
CA VAL A 688 13.97 9.53 14.12
C VAL A 688 15.10 10.30 14.81
N PRO A 689 16.23 10.57 14.10
CA PRO A 689 17.23 11.52 14.58
C PRO A 689 16.58 12.84 15.01
N ARG A 690 17.14 13.48 16.04
CA ARG A 690 16.58 14.72 16.60
C ARG A 690 16.43 15.83 15.54
N ASP A 691 17.34 15.88 14.58
CA ASP A 691 17.41 16.83 13.46
C ASP A 691 16.68 16.35 12.18
N PHE A 692 15.95 15.22 12.25
CA PHE A 692 15.20 14.69 11.12
C PHE A 692 14.26 15.72 10.48
N VAL A 693 14.45 15.95 9.18
CA VAL A 693 13.64 16.86 8.35
C VAL A 693 12.47 16.10 7.73
N GLY A 694 11.29 16.28 8.31
CA GLY A 694 10.04 15.68 7.87
C GLY A 694 8.94 15.84 8.91
N VAL A 695 7.67 15.65 8.49
CA VAL A 695 6.54 15.60 9.41
C VAL A 695 6.61 14.29 10.19
N VAL A 696 6.39 14.36 11.51
CA VAL A 696 6.23 13.21 12.41
C VAL A 696 4.81 13.22 12.96
N ASP A 697 4.23 12.05 13.24
CA ASP A 697 2.79 11.86 13.51
C ASP A 697 2.36 11.97 15.00
#